data_AF-A0A933YMJ5-F1
#
_entry.id   AF-A0A933YMJ5-F1
#
_cell.length_a   1.000
_cell.length_b   1.000
_cell.length_c   1.000
_cell.angle_alpha   90.00
_cell.angle_beta   90.00
_cell.angle_gamma   90.00
#
_symmetry.space_group_name_H-M   'P 1'
#
loop_
_entity.id
_entity.type
_entity.pdbx_description
1 polymer ?
#
loop_
_entity_poly.entity_id
_entity_poly.type
_entity_poly.pdbx_seq_one_letter_code
_entity_poly.pdbx_strand_id
1 'polypeptide(L)'
;MLGVLKKIFGSKHERDVKSLQPLVDEINGYYNEYQKLSDDELRAKTPEFRSRIAEALKDVETEIASVKEQLQGTEGAERDALATHLDELEKERNEITRDALDEILPEAFAAVKDACRRLVGQKFDILGNTVVWDMIPFDVQLIGGMVLHQGRIAEMATGEGKTLVATMPVYLNALPGRGVHLVTVNDYLAKRDSVWMGKVYEFLGLTVGCIQNTMDSFQRRKEYGCDITYGTNNEFGFDYLRDNMVVDKIDLVHREYYYAIVDEVDSVLVDEARTPLIISGPTSSEDQRFNEMKPRVERLVNAQQSYISKIVAEAEKLLGDEKEEQAGVQLLRANRGLPKHPRLMKVLSDPSNKSLVQRTEIEYLRDQSARMHEIDDELYYAIEEKNHQINLTEKGRELLAGGGDKDFFILPDLGTEFSILENDQSLSKEQIQLKKDELNRVYAERSDRIHTVNQLLRAYSLYAKDDEYVVTDDGKVQIVDEFTGRLLPGRRYSDGLHQAIEAKEGVKVERDMQTLATITLQNYFRLYKKLAGMTGTAETEASEFFDIYKLDVVVIPTNKPMVRDDIDDVIYKTKREKYNAVLEEIESMRSKGRPVLVGTTSVEVSETLSRMLKRKGIPHNVLNAKQHQREAEIVSHAGNPGAITIATNMAGRGTDIKLGPGVRDAGGLHIVGTERHEARRIDRQLRGRAGRQGDPGSSMFFLSLEDDLMRLFGSDRIARIMERLGLKEGEVITHPLITKSVERAQKKVEENNFGIRKRLLEYDNVMNQQREVVYTRRRRALVSDRIKDDVLDLVDELAQKLVEKYYDEGEIEALKNDLRSQLLVDLQIAPQQFQSIGKDGVRDEIIKAAREFYRRKEEKLGHEMMAQIEKMVVLRVVDEKWKDHLREMDDLKEGIHLRAYGQKDPIVEYKTEAFNMFMEFLDQVNTEIVTTAFKLYPVETQQLPMRGPRRPQQIRTSHEEAGGLGFRGNREPVPGGEAQAPPEAKAGKPQPIHVGEKIGRNDPCPCGSGKKYKQCHGR
;
A
#
# COMPACT_ATOMS: atom_id res chain seq x y z
N MET A 1 -7.22 -35.74 -17.39
CA MET A 1 -7.89 -36.23 -16.16
C MET A 1 -8.80 -35.19 -15.50
N LEU A 2 -8.41 -33.91 -15.36
CA LEU A 2 -9.20 -32.86 -14.68
C LEU A 2 -10.62 -32.62 -15.24
N GLY A 3 -10.83 -32.67 -16.55
CA GLY A 3 -12.15 -32.40 -17.16
C GLY A 3 -13.22 -33.48 -16.95
N VAL A 4 -12.81 -34.74 -16.74
CA VAL A 4 -13.72 -35.87 -16.49
C VAL A 4 -14.10 -35.91 -15.01
N LEU A 5 -13.15 -35.66 -14.10
CA LEU A 5 -13.41 -35.51 -12.67
C LEU A 5 -14.34 -34.33 -12.35
N LYS A 6 -14.17 -33.18 -13.04
CA LYS A 6 -15.06 -32.00 -12.89
C LYS A 6 -16.50 -32.29 -13.35
N LYS A 7 -16.70 -33.15 -14.35
CA LYS A 7 -18.05 -33.57 -14.80
C LYS A 7 -18.74 -34.57 -13.86
N ILE A 8 -17.97 -35.34 -13.08
CA ILE A 8 -18.51 -36.37 -12.17
C ILE A 8 -18.73 -35.82 -10.75
N PHE A 9 -17.84 -34.95 -10.26
CA PHE A 9 -17.85 -34.43 -8.88
C PHE A 9 -18.23 -32.94 -8.76
N GLY A 10 -18.47 -32.24 -9.89
CA GLY A 10 -18.72 -30.80 -9.92
C GLY A 10 -17.45 -29.96 -9.72
N SER A 11 -17.60 -28.64 -9.75
CA SER A 11 -16.51 -27.70 -9.39
C SER A 11 -16.27 -27.62 -7.87
N LYS A 12 -15.14 -27.05 -7.42
CA LYS A 12 -14.91 -26.76 -5.99
C LYS A 12 -16.05 -25.89 -5.43
N HIS A 13 -16.38 -24.81 -6.14
CA HIS A 13 -17.42 -23.88 -5.73
C HIS A 13 -18.82 -24.53 -5.65
N GLU A 14 -19.17 -25.42 -6.58
CA GLU A 14 -20.43 -26.18 -6.51
C GLU A 14 -20.52 -27.06 -5.27
N ARG A 15 -19.40 -27.68 -4.86
CA ARG A 15 -19.35 -28.50 -3.65
C ARG A 15 -19.48 -27.66 -2.39
N ASP A 16 -18.78 -26.52 -2.35
CA ASP A 16 -18.85 -25.57 -1.23
C ASP A 16 -20.29 -25.05 -1.05
N VAL A 17 -20.95 -24.62 -2.15
CA VAL A 17 -22.34 -24.16 -2.12
C VAL A 17 -23.30 -25.28 -1.69
N LYS A 18 -23.13 -26.49 -2.25
CA LYS A 18 -23.98 -27.63 -1.91
C LYS A 18 -23.86 -28.04 -0.43
N SER A 19 -22.70 -27.87 0.18
CA SER A 19 -22.49 -28.15 1.60
C SER A 19 -23.27 -27.21 2.53
N LEU A 20 -23.60 -26.01 2.06
CA LEU A 20 -24.35 -25.00 2.82
C LEU A 20 -25.87 -25.10 2.65
N GLN A 21 -26.35 -25.89 1.69
CA GLN A 21 -27.79 -26.01 1.42
C GLN A 21 -28.62 -26.50 2.63
N PRO A 22 -28.19 -27.46 3.45
CA PRO A 22 -28.95 -27.87 4.63
C PRO A 22 -29.19 -26.72 5.62
N LEU A 23 -28.20 -25.83 5.80
CA LEU A 23 -28.34 -24.65 6.65
C LEU A 23 -29.31 -23.62 6.05
N VAL A 24 -29.36 -23.47 4.73
CA VAL A 24 -30.37 -22.65 4.06
C VAL A 24 -31.78 -23.15 4.39
N ASP A 25 -31.98 -24.47 4.34
CA ASP A 25 -33.27 -25.08 4.62
C ASP A 25 -33.68 -24.87 6.10
N GLU A 26 -32.72 -24.95 7.02
CA GLU A 26 -32.92 -24.67 8.45
C GLU A 26 -33.26 -23.20 8.72
N ILE A 27 -32.51 -22.25 8.13
CA ILE A 27 -32.81 -20.81 8.20
C ILE A 27 -34.22 -20.53 7.71
N ASN A 28 -34.61 -21.14 6.59
CA ASN A 28 -35.95 -20.99 6.03
C ASN A 28 -37.03 -21.63 6.93
N GLY A 29 -36.70 -22.70 7.65
CA GLY A 29 -37.53 -23.27 8.72
C GLY A 29 -37.85 -22.25 9.81
N TYR A 30 -36.83 -21.71 10.47
CA TYR A 30 -36.99 -20.68 11.50
C TYR A 30 -37.67 -19.42 10.97
N TYR A 31 -37.36 -19.00 9.75
CA TYR A 31 -38.01 -17.85 9.11
C TYR A 31 -39.54 -18.02 9.04
N ASN A 32 -40.03 -19.21 8.71
CA ASN A 32 -41.46 -19.50 8.68
C ASN A 32 -42.09 -19.52 10.08
N GLU A 33 -41.34 -19.89 11.10
CA GLU A 33 -41.79 -19.82 12.50
C GLU A 33 -41.86 -18.36 12.98
N TYR A 34 -40.83 -17.56 12.68
CA TYR A 34 -40.69 -16.18 13.14
C TYR A 34 -41.72 -15.23 12.52
N GLN A 35 -42.29 -15.57 11.36
CA GLN A 35 -43.41 -14.83 10.78
C GLN A 35 -44.62 -14.74 11.73
N LYS A 36 -44.75 -15.65 12.69
CA LYS A 36 -45.84 -15.66 13.69
C LYS A 36 -45.57 -14.75 14.88
N LEU A 37 -44.33 -14.30 15.06
CA LEU A 37 -43.93 -13.44 16.18
C LEU A 37 -44.39 -12.00 15.96
N SER A 38 -44.65 -11.29 17.05
CA SER A 38 -44.76 -9.83 17.06
C SER A 38 -43.39 -9.16 16.85
N ASP A 39 -43.39 -7.85 16.57
CA ASP A 39 -42.14 -7.10 16.40
C ASP A 39 -41.29 -7.11 17.66
N ASP A 40 -41.92 -7.05 18.84
CA ASP A 40 -41.22 -7.04 20.13
C ASP A 40 -40.66 -8.43 20.49
N GLU A 41 -41.37 -9.50 20.14
CA GLU A 41 -40.85 -10.87 20.29
C GLU A 41 -39.66 -11.14 19.36
N LEU A 42 -39.70 -10.63 18.12
CA LEU A 42 -38.56 -10.74 17.21
C LEU A 42 -37.36 -9.92 17.71
N ARG A 43 -37.59 -8.72 18.26
CA ARG A 43 -36.54 -7.92 18.93
C ARG A 43 -35.93 -8.63 20.13
N ALA A 44 -36.76 -9.35 20.89
CA ALA A 44 -36.33 -10.09 22.07
C ALA A 44 -35.39 -11.26 21.75
N LYS A 45 -35.29 -11.69 20.48
CA LYS A 45 -34.30 -12.69 20.04
C LYS A 45 -32.86 -12.21 20.21
N THR A 46 -32.59 -10.92 20.00
CA THR A 46 -31.22 -10.37 20.18
C THR A 46 -30.69 -10.55 21.60
N PRO A 47 -31.38 -10.10 22.68
CA PRO A 47 -30.92 -10.35 24.04
C PRO A 47 -30.91 -11.85 24.42
N GLU A 48 -31.82 -12.67 23.87
CA GLU A 48 -31.78 -14.14 24.03
C GLU A 48 -30.48 -14.73 23.48
N PHE A 49 -30.09 -14.39 22.25
CA PHE A 49 -28.84 -14.85 21.64
C PHE A 49 -27.61 -14.35 22.41
N ARG A 50 -27.61 -13.10 22.86
CA ARG A 50 -26.53 -12.55 23.71
C ARG A 50 -26.39 -13.34 25.01
N SER A 51 -27.50 -13.72 25.63
CA SER A 51 -27.48 -14.53 26.86
C SER A 51 -26.91 -15.94 26.62
N ARG A 52 -27.24 -16.58 25.49
CA ARG A 52 -26.67 -17.89 25.12
C ARG A 52 -25.16 -17.82 24.93
N ILE A 53 -24.67 -16.79 24.23
CA ILE A 53 -23.24 -16.56 24.02
C ILE A 53 -22.54 -16.27 25.35
N ALA A 54 -23.14 -15.43 26.20
CA ALA A 54 -22.56 -15.11 27.51
C ALA A 54 -22.47 -16.34 28.42
N GLU A 55 -23.47 -17.21 28.41
CA GLU A 55 -23.43 -18.46 29.20
C GLU A 55 -22.36 -19.42 28.67
N ALA A 56 -22.21 -19.53 27.35
CA ALA A 56 -21.14 -20.35 26.75
C ALA A 56 -19.73 -19.84 27.10
N LEU A 57 -19.55 -18.52 27.21
CA LEU A 57 -18.24 -17.88 27.49
C LEU A 57 -17.95 -17.69 28.98
N LYS A 58 -18.89 -18.02 29.87
CA LYS A 58 -18.83 -17.69 31.29
C LYS A 58 -17.58 -18.22 31.99
N ASP A 59 -17.24 -19.49 31.75
CA ASP A 59 -16.12 -20.15 32.42
C ASP A 59 -14.79 -19.55 31.98
N VAL A 60 -14.56 -19.42 30.65
CA VAL A 60 -13.33 -18.85 30.09
C VAL A 60 -13.16 -17.37 30.42
N GLU A 61 -14.24 -16.56 30.41
CA GLU A 61 -14.16 -15.14 30.80
C GLU A 61 -13.86 -14.98 32.30
N THR A 62 -14.37 -15.87 33.15
CA THR A 62 -14.05 -15.89 34.59
C THR A 62 -12.56 -16.21 34.80
N GLU A 63 -12.02 -17.17 34.06
CA GLU A 63 -10.61 -17.52 34.13
C GLU A 63 -9.71 -16.39 33.59
N ILE A 64 -10.06 -15.79 32.45
CA ILE A 64 -9.37 -14.62 31.89
C ILE A 64 -9.34 -13.47 32.91
N ALA A 65 -10.47 -13.19 33.58
CA ALA A 65 -10.54 -12.15 34.60
C ALA A 65 -9.61 -12.46 35.79
N SER A 66 -9.62 -13.71 36.28
CA SER A 66 -8.74 -14.17 37.35
C SER A 66 -7.26 -14.04 36.97
N VAL A 67 -6.87 -14.45 35.76
CA VAL A 67 -5.48 -14.38 35.29
C VAL A 67 -5.04 -12.93 35.10
N LYS A 68 -5.93 -12.06 34.60
CA LYS A 68 -5.66 -10.61 34.49
C LYS A 68 -5.48 -9.95 35.85
N GLU A 69 -6.24 -10.37 36.86
CA GLU A 69 -6.07 -9.90 38.24
C GLU A 69 -4.74 -10.41 38.83
N GLN A 70 -4.38 -11.68 38.62
CA GLN A 70 -3.09 -12.23 39.05
C GLN A 70 -1.90 -11.55 38.36
N LEU A 71 -2.05 -11.13 37.10
CA LEU A 71 -1.03 -10.36 36.38
C LEU A 71 -0.78 -8.97 37.02
N GLN A 72 -1.71 -8.45 37.82
CA GLN A 72 -1.52 -7.21 38.58
C GLN A 72 -0.70 -7.51 39.85
N GLY A 73 0.60 -7.23 39.80
CA GLY A 73 1.51 -7.37 40.95
C GLY A 73 2.37 -8.64 40.96
N THR A 74 2.28 -9.49 39.93
CA THR A 74 3.21 -10.61 39.71
C THR A 74 4.38 -10.16 38.83
N GLU A 75 5.60 -10.51 39.25
CA GLU A 75 6.88 -10.12 38.63
C GLU A 75 7.64 -11.35 38.07
N GLY A 76 8.57 -11.10 37.13
CA GLY A 76 9.50 -12.12 36.62
C GLY A 76 8.85 -13.29 35.88
N ALA A 77 9.46 -14.47 35.95
CA ALA A 77 9.06 -15.65 35.17
C ALA A 77 7.61 -16.12 35.41
N GLU A 78 7.04 -15.85 36.59
CA GLU A 78 5.65 -16.18 36.90
C GLU A 78 4.68 -15.29 36.12
N ARG A 79 5.04 -14.02 35.90
CA ARG A 79 4.29 -13.10 35.04
C ARG A 79 4.29 -13.56 33.59
N ASP A 80 5.42 -14.03 33.07
CA ASP A 80 5.53 -14.53 31.69
C ASP A 80 4.69 -15.79 31.48
N ALA A 81 4.67 -16.68 32.48
CA ALA A 81 3.80 -17.86 32.47
C ALA A 81 2.31 -17.47 32.47
N LEU A 82 1.90 -16.51 33.30
CA LEU A 82 0.53 -15.99 33.33
C LEU A 82 0.14 -15.28 32.03
N ALA A 83 1.06 -14.54 31.40
CA ALA A 83 0.83 -13.90 30.11
C ALA A 83 0.63 -14.93 29.00
N THR A 84 1.44 -15.99 28.99
CA THR A 84 1.28 -17.12 28.06
C THR A 84 -0.05 -17.83 28.26
N HIS A 85 -0.44 -18.08 29.52
CA HIS A 85 -1.74 -18.67 29.86
C HIS A 85 -2.90 -17.78 29.40
N LEU A 86 -2.78 -16.46 29.58
CA LEU A 86 -3.78 -15.51 29.10
C LEU A 86 -3.96 -15.58 27.58
N ASP A 87 -2.87 -15.68 26.82
CA ASP A 87 -2.93 -15.83 25.36
C ASP A 87 -3.61 -17.14 24.92
N GLU A 88 -3.42 -18.22 25.68
CA GLU A 88 -4.10 -19.50 25.46
C GLU A 88 -5.60 -19.39 25.73
N LEU A 89 -5.99 -18.79 26.86
CA LEU A 89 -7.40 -18.53 27.19
C LEU A 89 -8.08 -17.60 26.18
N GLU A 90 -7.37 -16.60 25.67
CA GLU A 90 -7.93 -15.73 24.63
C GLU A 90 -8.18 -16.48 23.31
N LYS A 91 -7.37 -17.48 22.97
CA LYS A 91 -7.61 -18.38 21.83
C LYS A 91 -8.82 -19.27 22.08
N GLU A 92 -8.88 -19.91 23.24
CA GLU A 92 -10.01 -20.74 23.65
C GLU A 92 -11.33 -19.95 23.62
N ARG A 93 -11.34 -18.73 24.16
CA ARG A 93 -12.49 -17.82 24.09
C ARG A 93 -12.94 -17.58 22.65
N ASN A 94 -12.02 -17.40 21.71
CA ASN A 94 -12.38 -17.17 20.31
C ASN A 94 -12.97 -18.44 19.67
N GLU A 95 -12.49 -19.63 20.03
CA GLU A 95 -13.03 -20.91 19.57
C GLU A 95 -14.45 -21.14 20.11
N ILE A 96 -14.66 -20.97 21.42
CA ILE A 96 -16.00 -21.07 22.03
C ILE A 96 -16.96 -20.04 21.43
N THR A 97 -16.48 -18.80 21.21
CA THR A 97 -17.29 -17.76 20.55
C THR A 97 -17.72 -18.20 19.15
N ARG A 98 -16.80 -18.77 18.35
CA ARG A 98 -17.11 -19.25 17.00
C ARG A 98 -18.17 -20.34 17.04
N ASP A 99 -17.99 -21.35 17.90
CA ASP A 99 -18.87 -22.50 17.95
C ASP A 99 -20.28 -22.09 18.44
N ALA A 100 -20.38 -21.17 19.41
CA ALA A 100 -21.66 -20.58 19.83
C ALA A 100 -22.34 -19.77 18.72
N LEU A 101 -21.58 -19.02 17.92
CA LEU A 101 -22.12 -18.28 16.78
C LEU A 101 -22.60 -19.21 15.66
N ASP A 102 -21.89 -20.29 15.38
CA ASP A 102 -22.29 -21.29 14.39
C ASP A 102 -23.59 -22.01 14.79
N GLU A 103 -23.79 -22.29 16.08
CA GLU A 103 -25.04 -22.86 16.61
C GLU A 103 -26.22 -21.88 16.46
N ILE A 104 -26.01 -20.59 16.73
CA ILE A 104 -27.06 -19.56 16.67
C ILE A 104 -27.33 -19.11 15.22
N LEU A 105 -26.42 -19.38 14.28
CA LEU A 105 -26.45 -18.87 12.91
C LEU A 105 -27.82 -19.05 12.22
N PRO A 106 -28.46 -20.24 12.22
CA PRO A 106 -29.72 -20.43 11.51
C PRO A 106 -30.85 -19.53 12.03
N GLU A 107 -30.96 -19.41 13.35
CA GLU A 107 -31.95 -18.56 14.03
C GLU A 107 -31.67 -17.07 13.81
N ALA A 108 -30.41 -16.65 13.95
CA ALA A 108 -30.02 -15.26 13.74
C ALA A 108 -30.24 -14.79 12.29
N PHE A 109 -29.90 -15.62 11.30
CA PHE A 109 -30.13 -15.29 9.88
C PHE A 109 -31.64 -15.24 9.58
N ALA A 110 -32.44 -16.13 10.17
CA ALA A 110 -33.89 -16.08 10.07
C ALA A 110 -34.47 -14.79 10.65
N ALA A 111 -33.95 -14.32 11.80
CA ALA A 111 -34.37 -13.05 12.41
C ALA A 111 -34.07 -11.85 11.51
N VAL A 112 -32.88 -11.80 10.90
CA VAL A 112 -32.50 -10.76 9.91
C VAL A 112 -33.41 -10.82 8.67
N LYS A 113 -33.68 -12.03 8.16
CA LYS A 113 -34.57 -12.23 7.01
C LYS A 113 -36.00 -11.78 7.30
N ASP A 114 -36.55 -12.08 8.48
CA ASP A 114 -37.89 -11.64 8.89
C ASP A 114 -37.95 -10.13 9.18
N ALA A 115 -36.90 -9.54 9.76
CA ALA A 115 -36.79 -8.10 9.91
C ALA A 115 -36.84 -7.40 8.53
N CYS A 116 -36.09 -7.89 7.55
CA CYS A 116 -36.15 -7.38 6.18
C CYS A 116 -37.57 -7.47 5.58
N ARG A 117 -38.30 -8.57 5.80
CA ARG A 117 -39.69 -8.72 5.37
C ARG A 117 -40.62 -7.68 6.03
N ARG A 118 -40.47 -7.45 7.33
CA ARG A 118 -41.31 -6.47 8.08
C ARG A 118 -41.08 -5.03 7.64
N LEU A 119 -39.88 -4.72 7.16
CA LEU A 119 -39.55 -3.41 6.62
C LEU A 119 -40.13 -3.16 5.21
N VAL A 120 -40.57 -4.20 4.49
CA VAL A 120 -41.11 -4.06 3.12
C VAL A 120 -42.27 -3.06 3.07
N GLY A 121 -42.22 -2.15 2.10
CA GLY A 121 -43.20 -1.08 1.88
C GLY A 121 -42.95 0.18 2.71
N GLN A 122 -42.07 0.14 3.71
CA GLN A 122 -41.71 1.32 4.49
C GLN A 122 -40.82 2.27 3.69
N LYS A 123 -40.92 3.57 3.98
CA LYS A 123 -40.16 4.63 3.32
C LYS A 123 -39.14 5.20 4.29
N PHE A 124 -37.89 5.27 3.86
CA PHE A 124 -36.79 5.81 4.63
C PHE A 124 -36.11 6.94 3.86
N ASP A 125 -35.71 7.99 4.56
CA ASP A 125 -34.81 9.00 3.99
C ASP A 125 -33.36 8.53 4.14
N ILE A 126 -32.71 8.26 3.01
CA ILE A 126 -31.32 7.82 2.94
C ILE A 126 -30.52 8.94 2.27
N LEU A 127 -29.88 9.77 3.09
CA LEU A 127 -29.07 10.92 2.64
C LEU A 127 -29.83 11.85 1.69
N GLY A 128 -31.08 12.18 2.02
CA GLY A 128 -31.94 13.06 1.22
C GLY A 128 -32.69 12.36 0.08
N ASN A 129 -32.52 11.05 -0.10
CA ASN A 129 -33.28 10.25 -1.07
C ASN A 129 -34.30 9.37 -0.36
N THR A 130 -35.58 9.51 -0.71
CA THR A 130 -36.62 8.61 -0.21
C THR A 130 -36.52 7.24 -0.89
N VAL A 131 -36.15 6.23 -0.11
CA VAL A 131 -36.05 4.83 -0.56
C VAL A 131 -37.19 4.03 0.05
N VAL A 132 -37.91 3.29 -0.79
CA VAL A 132 -38.87 2.27 -0.34
C VAL A 132 -38.11 0.97 -0.11
N TRP A 133 -38.24 0.37 1.07
CA TRP A 133 -37.68 -0.95 1.33
C TRP A 133 -38.50 -2.01 0.61
N ASP A 134 -37.87 -2.77 -0.28
CA ASP A 134 -38.52 -3.81 -1.09
C ASP A 134 -37.60 -5.02 -1.26
N MET A 135 -36.97 -5.44 -0.15
CA MET A 135 -35.93 -6.46 -0.17
C MET A 135 -36.19 -7.51 0.89
N ILE A 136 -36.19 -8.77 0.47
CA ILE A 136 -36.17 -9.95 1.34
C ILE A 136 -35.00 -10.83 0.86
N PRO A 137 -34.09 -11.25 1.76
CA PRO A 137 -32.95 -12.08 1.38
C PRO A 137 -33.33 -13.36 0.62
N PHE A 138 -32.72 -13.57 -0.55
CA PHE A 138 -32.78 -14.81 -1.34
C PHE A 138 -31.87 -15.90 -0.76
N ASP A 139 -32.09 -17.16 -1.13
CA ASP A 139 -31.27 -18.29 -0.66
C ASP A 139 -29.79 -18.14 -1.05
N VAL A 140 -29.51 -17.64 -2.26
CA VAL A 140 -28.13 -17.34 -2.69
C VAL A 140 -27.47 -16.26 -1.83
N GLN A 141 -28.27 -15.34 -1.26
CA GLN A 141 -27.78 -14.31 -0.35
C GLN A 141 -27.53 -14.89 1.05
N LEU A 142 -28.35 -15.84 1.51
CA LEU A 142 -28.10 -16.59 2.74
C LEU A 142 -26.74 -17.33 2.64
N ILE A 143 -26.49 -18.00 1.51
CA ILE A 143 -25.21 -18.68 1.23
C ILE A 143 -24.05 -17.69 1.24
N GLY A 144 -24.19 -16.55 0.58
CA GLY A 144 -23.17 -15.48 0.63
C GLY A 144 -22.88 -15.00 2.05
N GLY A 145 -23.93 -14.84 2.89
CA GLY A 145 -23.79 -14.45 4.29
C GLY A 145 -23.05 -15.51 5.13
N MET A 146 -23.32 -16.79 4.89
CA MET A 146 -22.61 -17.91 5.53
C MET A 146 -21.14 -17.96 5.13
N VAL A 147 -20.83 -17.76 3.85
CA VAL A 147 -19.43 -17.69 3.37
C VAL A 147 -18.67 -16.54 4.03
N LEU A 148 -19.29 -15.37 4.14
CA LEU A 148 -18.69 -14.25 4.88
C LEU A 148 -18.47 -14.62 6.35
N HIS A 149 -19.47 -15.21 7.01
CA HIS A 149 -19.33 -15.70 8.37
C HIS A 149 -18.21 -16.74 8.50
N GLN A 150 -17.85 -17.51 7.49
CA GLN A 150 -16.73 -18.45 7.55
C GLN A 150 -15.34 -17.79 7.42
N GLY A 151 -15.25 -16.46 7.30
CA GLY A 151 -13.98 -15.78 7.07
C GLY A 151 -13.45 -15.99 5.64
N ARG A 152 -14.35 -16.06 4.66
CA ARG A 152 -14.04 -16.31 3.25
C ARG A 152 -14.53 -15.15 2.38
N ILE A 153 -14.14 -15.16 1.10
CA ILE A 153 -14.63 -14.20 0.12
C ILE A 153 -15.86 -14.75 -0.60
N ALA A 154 -16.96 -14.02 -0.52
CA ALA A 154 -18.17 -14.29 -1.29
C ALA A 154 -18.11 -13.52 -2.63
N GLU A 155 -17.85 -14.24 -3.72
CA GLU A 155 -17.98 -13.68 -5.06
C GLU A 155 -19.43 -13.74 -5.51
N MET A 156 -20.07 -12.57 -5.55
CA MET A 156 -21.46 -12.39 -5.95
C MET A 156 -21.54 -11.35 -7.05
N ALA A 157 -22.12 -11.74 -8.19
CA ALA A 157 -22.28 -10.87 -9.34
C ALA A 157 -22.93 -9.53 -8.96
N THR A 158 -22.53 -8.46 -9.66
CA THR A 158 -23.06 -7.12 -9.34
C THR A 158 -24.57 -7.09 -9.58
N GLY A 159 -25.32 -6.60 -8.59
CA GLY A 159 -26.80 -6.64 -8.61
C GLY A 159 -27.42 -7.80 -7.82
N GLU A 160 -26.63 -8.74 -7.29
CA GLU A 160 -27.13 -9.78 -6.38
C GLU A 160 -27.37 -9.30 -4.93
N GLY A 161 -27.24 -7.99 -4.66
CA GLY A 161 -27.54 -7.42 -3.34
C GLY A 161 -26.47 -7.61 -2.26
N LYS A 162 -25.17 -7.45 -2.62
CA LYS A 162 -24.02 -7.56 -1.69
C LYS A 162 -24.20 -6.79 -0.37
N THR A 163 -24.67 -5.54 -0.43
CA THR A 163 -24.90 -4.72 0.75
C THR A 163 -25.91 -5.35 1.72
N LEU A 164 -26.97 -5.98 1.19
CA LEU A 164 -27.95 -6.72 1.99
C LEU A 164 -27.36 -8.02 2.55
N VAL A 165 -26.56 -8.73 1.76
CA VAL A 165 -25.90 -9.98 2.17
C VAL A 165 -25.07 -9.78 3.44
N ALA A 166 -24.34 -8.67 3.54
CA ALA A 166 -23.51 -8.37 4.71
C ALA A 166 -24.33 -8.24 6.02
N THR A 167 -25.62 -7.92 5.96
CA THR A 167 -26.44 -7.72 7.17
C THR A 167 -26.49 -8.94 8.09
N MET A 168 -26.56 -10.13 7.52
CA MET A 168 -26.68 -11.38 8.27
C MET A 168 -25.40 -11.72 9.06
N PRO A 169 -24.21 -11.83 8.44
CA PRO A 169 -22.98 -12.09 9.18
C PRO A 169 -22.57 -10.92 10.08
N VAL A 170 -22.88 -9.67 9.71
CA VAL A 170 -22.62 -8.52 10.61
C VAL A 170 -23.46 -8.62 11.86
N TYR A 171 -24.77 -8.86 11.75
CA TYR A 171 -25.66 -9.03 12.89
C TYR A 171 -25.17 -10.14 13.81
N LEU A 172 -24.91 -11.33 13.26
CA LEU A 172 -24.46 -12.50 14.02
C LEU A 172 -23.15 -12.22 14.76
N ASN A 173 -22.11 -11.73 14.08
CA ASN A 173 -20.81 -11.48 14.70
C ASN A 173 -20.79 -10.22 15.59
N ALA A 174 -21.82 -9.38 15.58
CA ALA A 174 -21.96 -8.25 16.51
C ALA A 174 -22.57 -8.66 17.86
N LEU A 175 -23.22 -9.83 17.95
CA LEU A 175 -23.85 -10.31 19.19
C LEU A 175 -22.89 -10.43 20.39
N PRO A 176 -21.61 -10.83 20.24
CA PRO A 176 -20.66 -10.86 21.36
C PRO A 176 -20.28 -9.49 21.93
N GLY A 177 -20.67 -8.37 21.31
CA GLY A 177 -20.37 -7.01 21.80
C GLY A 177 -18.91 -6.55 21.63
N ARG A 178 -18.06 -7.37 21.00
CA ARG A 178 -16.67 -7.02 20.59
C ARG A 178 -16.65 -6.15 19.34
N GLY A 179 -17.75 -6.25 18.59
CA GLY A 179 -18.21 -5.48 17.46
C GLY A 179 -17.42 -5.59 16.15
N VAL A 180 -18.02 -5.05 15.10
CA VAL A 180 -17.75 -5.44 13.71
C VAL A 180 -17.46 -4.24 12.84
N HIS A 181 -16.41 -4.31 12.02
CA HIS A 181 -16.07 -3.26 11.06
C HIS A 181 -16.54 -3.65 9.65
N LEU A 182 -17.34 -2.80 9.01
CA LEU A 182 -17.68 -2.93 7.60
C LEU A 182 -16.93 -1.87 6.79
N VAL A 183 -16.01 -2.33 5.96
CA VAL A 183 -15.14 -1.47 5.15
C VAL A 183 -15.72 -1.28 3.77
N THR A 184 -15.81 -0.03 3.34
CA THR A 184 -16.25 0.36 1.98
C THR A 184 -15.17 1.16 1.28
N VAL A 185 -15.34 1.39 -0.03
CA VAL A 185 -14.36 2.08 -0.89
C VAL A 185 -14.33 3.60 -0.67
N ASN A 186 -15.41 4.21 -0.14
CA ASN A 186 -15.45 5.65 0.10
C ASN A 186 -16.45 6.05 1.18
N ASP A 187 -16.25 7.25 1.75
CA ASP A 187 -17.06 7.79 2.85
C ASP A 187 -18.56 7.92 2.52
N TYR A 188 -18.90 8.18 1.24
CA TYR A 188 -20.30 8.27 0.82
C TYR A 188 -21.00 6.90 0.94
N LEU A 189 -20.37 5.83 0.47
CA LEU A 189 -20.90 4.47 0.58
C LEU A 189 -20.98 4.03 2.05
N ALA A 190 -19.93 4.26 2.84
CA ALA A 190 -19.95 4.00 4.29
C ALA A 190 -21.16 4.67 4.96
N LYS A 191 -21.38 5.96 4.67
CA LYS A 191 -22.47 6.73 5.28
C LYS A 191 -23.85 6.31 4.76
N ARG A 192 -23.97 6.03 3.47
CA ARG A 192 -25.23 5.56 2.86
C ARG A 192 -25.64 4.22 3.45
N ASP A 193 -24.70 3.27 3.48
CA ASP A 193 -24.99 1.89 3.83
C ASP A 193 -25.16 1.71 5.34
N SER A 194 -24.44 2.48 6.17
CA SER A 194 -24.69 2.53 7.62
C SER A 194 -26.09 3.01 7.97
N VAL A 195 -26.63 4.01 7.25
CA VAL A 195 -28.00 4.50 7.47
C VAL A 195 -29.04 3.54 6.89
N TRP A 196 -28.78 3.01 5.69
CA TRP A 196 -29.73 2.16 4.98
C TRP A 196 -29.86 0.77 5.59
N MET A 197 -28.75 0.03 5.72
CA MET A 197 -28.75 -1.27 6.40
C MET A 197 -28.91 -1.11 7.91
N GLY A 198 -28.56 0.07 8.44
CA GLY A 198 -28.86 0.53 9.80
C GLY A 198 -30.26 0.20 10.26
N LYS A 199 -31.25 0.35 9.37
CA LYS A 199 -32.66 0.07 9.69
C LYS A 199 -32.93 -1.37 10.11
N VAL A 200 -32.17 -2.33 9.57
CA VAL A 200 -32.29 -3.75 9.97
C VAL A 200 -31.68 -3.98 11.34
N TYR A 201 -30.47 -3.44 11.58
CA TYR A 201 -29.76 -3.60 12.84
C TYR A 201 -30.47 -2.90 14.00
N GLU A 202 -30.90 -1.65 13.79
CA GLU A 202 -31.69 -0.85 14.74
C GLU A 202 -33.02 -1.54 15.06
N PHE A 203 -33.70 -2.09 14.04
CA PHE A 203 -34.94 -2.83 14.25
C PHE A 203 -34.72 -4.03 15.17
N LEU A 204 -33.58 -4.72 15.07
CA LEU A 204 -33.19 -5.86 15.91
C LEU A 204 -32.45 -5.43 17.20
N GLY A 205 -32.33 -4.13 17.49
CA GLY A 205 -31.78 -3.62 18.75
C GLY A 205 -30.25 -3.51 18.82
N LEU A 206 -29.55 -3.51 17.68
CA LEU A 206 -28.11 -3.22 17.62
C LEU A 206 -27.84 -1.75 17.29
N THR A 207 -26.66 -1.27 17.70
CA THR A 207 -26.20 0.10 17.44
C THR A 207 -25.25 0.15 16.24
N VAL A 208 -25.31 1.24 15.45
CA VAL A 208 -24.53 1.39 14.22
C VAL A 208 -23.84 2.75 14.21
N GLY A 209 -22.52 2.73 14.05
CA GLY A 209 -21.68 3.90 13.87
C GLY A 209 -21.09 3.99 12.46
N CYS A 210 -20.62 5.17 12.08
CA CYS A 210 -19.94 5.42 10.81
C CYS A 210 -18.80 6.42 10.98
N ILE A 211 -17.57 5.98 10.72
CA ILE A 211 -16.38 6.83 10.71
C ILE A 211 -16.34 7.66 9.43
N GLN A 212 -16.03 8.95 9.55
CA GLN A 212 -15.87 9.88 8.44
C GLN A 212 -14.63 10.74 8.67
N ASN A 213 -13.99 11.18 7.58
CA ASN A 213 -12.73 11.94 7.64
C ASN A 213 -12.80 13.25 8.44
N THR A 214 -13.96 13.91 8.52
CA THR A 214 -14.16 15.17 9.25
C THR A 214 -14.30 15.01 10.77
N MET A 215 -14.32 13.79 11.29
CA MET A 215 -14.58 13.53 12.71
C MET A 215 -13.34 13.72 13.58
N ASP A 216 -13.55 14.31 14.77
CA ASP A 216 -12.55 14.37 15.83
C ASP A 216 -12.47 13.05 16.63
N SER A 217 -11.46 12.92 17.50
CA SER A 217 -11.24 11.69 18.28
C SER A 217 -12.41 11.35 19.22
N PHE A 218 -13.11 12.34 19.76
CA PHE A 218 -14.25 12.12 20.65
C PHE A 218 -15.43 11.52 19.89
N GLN A 219 -15.75 12.09 18.72
CA GLN A 219 -16.76 11.57 17.82
C GLN A 219 -16.40 10.15 17.38
N ARG A 220 -15.16 9.91 16.92
CA ARG A 220 -14.69 8.59 16.48
C ARG A 220 -14.85 7.53 17.56
N ARG A 221 -14.47 7.82 18.82
CA ARG A 221 -14.65 6.88 19.93
C ARG A 221 -16.11 6.48 20.12
N LYS A 222 -17.04 7.42 19.99
CA LYS A 222 -18.48 7.13 20.10
C LYS A 222 -18.94 6.18 18.97
N GLU A 223 -18.47 6.42 17.75
CA GLU A 223 -18.80 5.59 16.58
C GLU A 223 -18.17 4.18 16.65
N TYR A 224 -16.93 4.05 17.13
CA TYR A 224 -16.29 2.75 17.40
C TYR A 224 -16.92 2.01 18.60
N GLY A 225 -17.55 2.73 19.52
CA GLY A 225 -18.28 2.16 20.66
C GLY A 225 -19.60 1.47 20.28
N CYS A 226 -20.02 1.55 19.01
CA CYS A 226 -21.24 0.89 18.53
C CYS A 226 -21.04 -0.61 18.27
N ASP A 227 -22.16 -1.33 18.22
CA ASP A 227 -22.38 -2.66 17.63
C ASP A 227 -21.47 -2.96 16.44
N ILE A 228 -21.67 -2.08 15.48
CA ILE A 228 -21.22 -2.17 14.10
C ILE A 228 -20.67 -0.80 13.72
N THR A 229 -19.51 -0.75 13.06
CA THR A 229 -18.89 0.49 12.62
C THR A 229 -18.60 0.41 11.13
N TYR A 230 -19.19 1.32 10.35
CA TYR A 230 -18.87 1.50 8.94
C TYR A 230 -17.72 2.49 8.76
N GLY A 231 -16.94 2.33 7.70
CA GLY A 231 -15.87 3.26 7.37
C GLY A 231 -15.15 2.88 6.10
N THR A 232 -14.06 3.59 5.81
CA THR A 232 -13.14 3.24 4.73
C THR A 232 -11.87 2.64 5.29
N ASN A 233 -11.16 1.87 4.46
CA ASN A 233 -9.84 1.32 4.79
C ASN A 233 -8.86 2.40 5.23
N ASN A 234 -8.89 3.57 4.57
CA ASN A 234 -8.08 4.72 4.92
C ASN A 234 -8.39 5.23 6.34
N GLU A 235 -9.66 5.48 6.65
CA GLU A 235 -10.03 5.98 7.98
C GLU A 235 -9.67 5.00 9.09
N PHE A 236 -10.00 3.72 8.90
CA PHE A 236 -9.69 2.67 9.87
C PHE A 236 -8.18 2.50 10.08
N GLY A 237 -7.40 2.48 8.99
CA GLY A 237 -5.95 2.33 9.05
C GLY A 237 -5.24 3.57 9.61
N PHE A 238 -5.68 4.78 9.27
CA PHE A 238 -5.12 6.00 9.86
C PHE A 238 -5.51 6.17 11.33
N ASP A 239 -6.69 5.73 11.75
CA ASP A 239 -7.04 5.68 13.18
C ASP A 239 -6.13 4.70 13.93
N TYR A 240 -5.79 3.54 13.34
CA TYR A 240 -4.78 2.65 13.92
C TYR A 240 -3.42 3.33 14.05
N LEU A 241 -2.95 4.03 13.02
CA LEU A 241 -1.66 4.74 13.09
C LEU A 241 -1.70 5.85 14.16
N ARG A 242 -2.79 6.64 14.22
CA ARG A 242 -2.99 7.69 15.23
C ARG A 242 -3.04 7.13 16.64
N ASP A 243 -3.76 6.03 16.86
CA ASP A 243 -3.86 5.37 18.17
C ASP A 243 -2.50 4.88 18.68
N ASN A 244 -1.59 4.49 17.78
CA ASN A 244 -0.22 4.14 18.18
C ASN A 244 0.70 5.36 18.37
N MET A 245 0.19 6.58 18.21
CA MET A 245 0.91 7.84 18.44
C MET A 245 0.32 8.67 19.59
N VAL A 246 -0.81 8.28 20.18
CA VAL A 246 -1.41 9.04 21.30
C VAL A 246 -0.53 9.00 22.55
N VAL A 247 -0.64 10.03 23.38
CA VAL A 247 0.08 10.15 24.65
C VAL A 247 -0.81 9.90 25.86
N ASP A 248 -2.13 10.04 25.69
CA ASP A 248 -3.13 9.83 26.72
C ASP A 248 -4.11 8.72 26.31
N LYS A 249 -4.45 7.84 27.25
CA LYS A 249 -5.40 6.74 27.03
C LYS A 249 -6.78 7.24 26.57
N ILE A 250 -7.17 8.44 27.00
CA ILE A 250 -8.43 9.09 26.61
C ILE A 250 -8.41 9.63 25.19
N ASP A 251 -7.36 9.42 24.40
CA ASP A 251 -7.34 9.78 22.98
C ASP A 251 -7.45 8.55 22.06
N LEU A 252 -7.36 7.33 22.59
CA LEU A 252 -7.57 6.09 21.83
C LEU A 252 -8.99 6.00 21.27
N VAL A 253 -9.12 5.73 19.97
CA VAL A 253 -10.43 5.63 19.31
C VAL A 253 -10.84 4.21 18.98
N HIS A 254 -9.90 3.35 18.57
CA HIS A 254 -10.18 1.96 18.26
C HIS A 254 -10.46 1.13 19.52
N ARG A 255 -11.21 0.06 19.28
CA ARG A 255 -11.37 -1.08 20.19
C ARG A 255 -10.57 -2.28 19.67
N GLU A 256 -10.96 -3.48 20.08
CA GLU A 256 -10.41 -4.73 19.57
C GLU A 256 -10.67 -4.93 18.06
N TYR A 257 -9.67 -5.43 17.33
CA TYR A 257 -9.80 -5.85 15.92
C TYR A 257 -10.43 -7.25 15.84
N TYR A 258 -11.75 -7.33 16.04
CA TYR A 258 -12.47 -8.60 16.11
C TYR A 258 -12.83 -9.16 14.74
N TYR A 259 -13.79 -8.54 14.04
CA TYR A 259 -14.26 -9.00 12.73
C TYR A 259 -14.37 -7.84 11.73
N ALA A 260 -13.80 -8.03 10.53
CA ALA A 260 -13.95 -7.11 9.41
C ALA A 260 -14.56 -7.79 8.19
N ILE A 261 -15.54 -7.13 7.57
CA ILE A 261 -16.01 -7.45 6.22
C ILE A 261 -15.57 -6.32 5.29
N VAL A 262 -14.82 -6.66 4.25
CA VAL A 262 -14.39 -5.73 3.22
C VAL A 262 -15.34 -5.83 2.03
N ASP A 263 -16.17 -4.81 1.82
CA ASP A 263 -16.91 -4.66 0.57
C ASP A 263 -15.95 -4.29 -0.55
N GLU A 264 -16.22 -4.82 -1.75
CA GLU A 264 -15.38 -4.63 -2.93
C GLU A 264 -13.91 -5.00 -2.63
N VAL A 265 -13.73 -6.18 -2.03
CA VAL A 265 -12.46 -6.67 -1.47
C VAL A 265 -11.31 -6.68 -2.48
N ASP A 266 -11.59 -6.88 -3.77
CA ASP A 266 -10.59 -6.83 -4.82
C ASP A 266 -10.02 -5.43 -5.03
N SER A 267 -10.79 -4.37 -4.83
CA SER A 267 -10.22 -3.03 -4.89
C SER A 267 -9.50 -2.64 -3.63
N VAL A 268 -10.03 -2.97 -2.46
CA VAL A 268 -9.38 -2.57 -1.21
C VAL A 268 -8.09 -3.38 -0.97
N LEU A 269 -8.14 -4.70 -1.14
CA LEU A 269 -7.01 -5.59 -0.82
C LEU A 269 -6.08 -5.89 -2.00
N VAL A 270 -6.41 -5.46 -3.22
CA VAL A 270 -5.54 -5.65 -4.41
C VAL A 270 -5.20 -4.32 -5.08
N ASP A 271 -6.19 -3.49 -5.44
CA ASP A 271 -5.90 -2.19 -6.09
C ASP A 271 -5.24 -1.18 -5.16
N GLU A 272 -5.84 -0.94 -3.99
CA GLU A 272 -5.38 0.08 -3.04
C GLU A 272 -4.22 -0.41 -2.18
N ALA A 273 -4.07 -1.73 -2.05
CA ALA A 273 -2.95 -2.39 -1.37
C ALA A 273 -1.59 -2.23 -2.09
N ARG A 274 -1.54 -1.46 -3.19
CA ARG A 274 -0.30 -1.06 -3.88
C ARG A 274 0.53 -0.05 -3.10
N THR A 275 -0.08 0.63 -2.14
CA THR A 275 0.49 1.81 -1.49
C THR A 275 0.25 1.73 0.02
N PRO A 276 1.27 1.97 0.86
CA PRO A 276 1.09 1.99 2.30
C PRO A 276 0.37 3.26 2.78
N LEU A 277 -0.22 3.18 3.96
CA LEU A 277 -0.73 4.33 4.70
C LEU A 277 0.41 4.98 5.47
N ILE A 278 0.63 6.28 5.29
CA ILE A 278 1.75 7.00 5.89
C ILE A 278 1.25 8.25 6.63
N ILE A 279 1.72 8.42 7.87
CA ILE A 279 1.62 9.67 8.62
C ILE A 279 3.01 10.32 8.61
N SER A 280 3.09 11.55 8.11
CA SER A 280 4.34 12.32 8.12
C SER A 280 4.20 13.60 8.93
N GLY A 281 5.32 14.05 9.51
CA GLY A 281 5.40 15.30 10.26
C GLY A 281 6.65 16.10 9.93
N PRO A 282 6.65 17.41 10.20
CA PRO A 282 7.78 18.27 9.86
C PRO A 282 9.03 17.89 10.65
N THR A 283 10.18 17.87 9.98
CA THR A 283 11.50 17.68 10.58
C THR A 283 11.90 18.89 11.42
N SER A 284 12.88 18.69 12.31
CA SER A 284 13.45 19.74 13.14
C SER A 284 14.56 20.55 12.44
N SER A 285 15.06 20.09 11.29
CA SER A 285 16.15 20.74 10.54
C SER A 285 15.71 22.04 9.86
N GLU A 286 16.61 23.01 9.77
CA GLU A 286 16.32 24.31 9.16
C GLU A 286 16.49 24.29 7.63
N ASP A 287 15.44 24.67 6.90
CA ASP A 287 15.33 24.64 5.43
C ASP A 287 16.22 25.66 4.67
N GLN A 288 17.24 26.22 5.32
CA GLN A 288 18.05 27.32 4.76
C GLN A 288 18.86 26.91 3.52
N ARG A 289 19.17 25.61 3.36
CA ARG A 289 20.07 25.08 2.32
C ARG A 289 19.53 25.19 0.88
N PHE A 290 18.22 24.99 0.66
CA PHE A 290 17.64 25.15 -0.67
C PHE A 290 17.75 26.60 -1.17
N ASN A 291 17.55 27.57 -0.28
CA ASN A 291 17.68 28.99 -0.59
C ASN A 291 19.14 29.39 -0.87
N GLU A 292 20.10 28.78 -0.17
CA GLU A 292 21.53 29.00 -0.38
C GLU A 292 22.03 28.43 -1.72
N MET A 293 21.57 27.23 -2.10
CA MET A 293 22.04 26.53 -3.30
C MET A 293 21.31 26.96 -4.58
N LYS A 294 20.07 27.47 -4.47
CA LYS A 294 19.25 27.91 -5.61
C LYS A 294 20.02 28.81 -6.60
N PRO A 295 20.70 29.90 -6.21
CA PRO A 295 21.40 30.79 -7.16
C PRO A 295 22.56 30.10 -7.90
N ARG A 296 23.15 29.05 -7.33
CA ARG A 296 24.22 28.27 -8.00
C ARG A 296 23.62 27.34 -9.04
N VAL A 297 22.55 26.62 -8.67
CA VAL A 297 21.86 25.70 -9.58
C VAL A 297 21.19 26.45 -10.73
N GLU A 298 20.58 27.60 -10.47
CA GLU A 298 19.96 28.43 -11.51
C GLU A 298 20.98 28.89 -12.56
N ARG A 299 22.20 29.29 -12.13
CA ARG A 299 23.30 29.61 -13.06
C ARG A 299 23.71 28.40 -13.92
N LEU A 300 23.76 27.21 -13.32
CA LEU A 300 24.09 25.97 -14.02
C LEU A 300 23.02 25.62 -15.08
N VAL A 301 21.74 25.69 -14.71
CA VAL A 301 20.60 25.44 -15.62
C VAL A 301 20.59 26.44 -16.78
N ASN A 302 20.84 27.72 -16.51
CA ASN A 302 20.91 28.75 -17.56
C ASN A 302 22.08 28.53 -18.52
N ALA A 303 23.23 28.07 -18.02
CA ALA A 303 24.38 27.70 -18.86
C ALA A 303 24.05 26.50 -19.75
N GLN A 304 23.39 25.48 -19.19
CA GLN A 304 22.89 24.32 -19.95
C GLN A 304 21.90 24.77 -21.03
N GLN A 305 20.86 25.55 -20.71
CA GLN A 305 19.88 26.04 -21.68
C GLN A 305 20.52 26.80 -22.86
N SER A 306 21.51 27.64 -22.55
CA SER A 306 22.25 28.40 -23.56
C SER A 306 23.06 27.47 -24.48
N TYR A 307 23.68 26.44 -23.90
CA TYR A 307 24.42 25.43 -24.65
C TYR A 307 23.50 24.59 -25.54
N ILE A 308 22.36 24.11 -25.02
CA ILE A 308 21.36 23.34 -25.78
C ILE A 308 20.81 24.16 -26.95
N SER A 309 20.50 25.44 -26.72
CA SER A 309 20.05 26.34 -27.80
C SER A 309 21.06 26.47 -28.94
N LYS A 310 22.36 26.47 -28.62
CA LYS A 310 23.45 26.54 -29.60
C LYS A 310 23.57 25.24 -30.40
N ILE A 311 23.58 24.08 -29.75
CA ILE A 311 23.74 22.79 -30.45
C ILE A 311 22.50 22.40 -31.26
N VAL A 312 21.29 22.80 -30.84
CA VAL A 312 20.07 22.61 -31.64
C VAL A 312 20.13 23.47 -32.92
N ALA A 313 20.62 24.71 -32.83
CA ALA A 313 20.82 25.56 -34.01
C ALA A 313 21.86 24.97 -34.97
N GLU A 314 22.93 24.38 -34.42
CA GLU A 314 23.95 23.67 -35.20
C GLU A 314 23.37 22.41 -35.86
N ALA A 315 22.55 21.64 -35.15
CA ALA A 315 21.86 20.47 -35.69
C ALA A 315 20.92 20.84 -36.85
N GLU A 316 20.12 21.91 -36.71
CA GLU A 316 19.26 22.42 -37.79
C GLU A 316 20.08 22.79 -39.04
N LYS A 317 21.26 23.40 -38.85
CA LYS A 317 22.18 23.71 -39.96
C LYS A 317 22.75 22.44 -40.61
N LEU A 318 23.18 21.47 -39.80
CA LEU A 318 23.73 20.20 -40.28
C LEU A 318 22.68 19.36 -41.03
N LEU A 319 21.42 19.40 -40.60
CA LEU A 319 20.29 18.80 -41.34
C LEU A 319 20.09 19.47 -42.70
N GLY A 320 20.21 20.80 -42.77
CA GLY A 320 20.15 21.56 -44.02
C GLY A 320 21.34 21.31 -44.97
N ASP A 321 22.51 20.98 -44.41
CA ASP A 321 23.74 20.64 -45.14
C ASP A 321 23.85 19.13 -45.48
N GLU A 322 22.77 18.34 -45.32
CA GLU A 322 22.70 16.87 -45.55
C GLU A 322 23.70 16.04 -44.73
N LYS A 323 24.14 16.53 -43.56
CA LYS A 323 25.07 15.84 -42.64
C LYS A 323 24.32 15.13 -41.51
N GLU A 324 23.52 14.13 -41.85
CA GLU A 324 22.61 13.44 -40.91
C GLU A 324 23.32 12.84 -39.69
N GLU A 325 24.50 12.24 -39.84
CA GLU A 325 25.22 11.59 -38.74
C GLU A 325 25.64 12.59 -37.66
N GLN A 326 26.21 13.72 -38.08
CA GLN A 326 26.63 14.80 -37.17
C GLN A 326 25.44 15.52 -36.55
N ALA A 327 24.36 15.72 -37.32
CA ALA A 327 23.10 16.24 -36.80
C ALA A 327 22.50 15.30 -35.75
N GLY A 328 22.54 13.98 -35.99
CA GLY A 328 22.07 12.96 -35.07
C GLY A 328 22.77 13.01 -33.71
N VAL A 329 24.10 13.20 -33.69
CA VAL A 329 24.88 13.37 -32.45
C VAL A 329 24.46 14.62 -31.67
N GLN A 330 24.30 15.77 -32.36
CA GLN A 330 23.90 17.01 -31.70
C GLN A 330 22.45 16.96 -31.19
N LEU A 331 21.54 16.32 -31.93
CA LEU A 331 20.17 16.10 -31.48
C LEU A 331 20.09 15.13 -30.32
N LEU A 332 20.89 14.05 -30.31
CA LEU A 332 20.99 13.14 -29.18
C LEU A 332 21.53 13.86 -27.93
N ARG A 333 22.59 14.66 -28.08
CA ARG A 333 23.15 15.49 -27.01
C ARG A 333 22.13 16.50 -26.47
N ALA A 334 21.39 17.16 -27.37
CA ALA A 334 20.31 18.07 -26.99
C ALA A 334 19.20 17.34 -26.22
N ASN A 335 18.83 16.14 -26.68
CA ASN A 335 17.80 15.31 -26.06
C ASN A 335 18.20 14.79 -24.68
N ARG A 336 19.48 14.41 -24.48
CA ARG A 336 20.01 14.04 -23.16
C ARG A 336 20.22 15.24 -22.24
N GLY A 337 20.48 16.43 -22.80
CA GLY A 337 20.72 17.63 -22.01
C GLY A 337 19.47 18.32 -21.49
N LEU A 338 18.48 18.58 -22.36
CA LEU A 338 17.18 19.17 -22.04
C LEU A 338 16.12 18.69 -23.05
N PRO A 339 15.50 17.52 -22.85
CA PRO A 339 14.58 16.90 -23.82
C PRO A 339 13.33 17.75 -24.08
N LYS A 340 12.81 18.42 -23.04
CA LYS A 340 11.64 19.31 -23.12
C LYS A 340 11.96 20.71 -23.67
N HIS A 341 13.16 20.96 -24.21
CA HIS A 341 13.52 22.29 -24.72
C HIS A 341 12.64 22.68 -25.93
N PRO A 342 11.98 23.85 -25.96
CA PRO A 342 10.99 24.19 -27.00
C PRO A 342 11.51 24.11 -28.43
N ARG A 343 12.76 24.55 -28.66
CA ARG A 343 13.40 24.48 -29.97
C ARG A 343 13.70 23.05 -30.41
N LEU A 344 14.09 22.18 -29.47
CA LEU A 344 14.35 20.77 -29.75
C LEU A 344 13.04 20.04 -30.07
N MET A 345 12.00 20.24 -29.26
CA MET A 345 10.67 19.67 -29.48
C MET A 345 10.09 20.03 -30.86
N LYS A 346 10.32 21.27 -31.32
CA LYS A 346 9.93 21.68 -32.67
C LYS A 346 10.67 20.89 -33.75
N VAL A 347 11.98 20.69 -33.61
CA VAL A 347 12.78 19.90 -34.57
C VAL A 347 12.39 18.41 -34.55
N LEU A 348 12.10 17.86 -33.37
CA LEU A 348 11.68 16.46 -33.18
C LEU A 348 10.20 16.18 -33.51
N SER A 349 9.42 17.22 -33.83
CA SER A 349 8.05 17.04 -34.33
C SER A 349 8.01 16.35 -35.70
N ASP A 350 9.13 16.40 -36.46
CA ASP A 350 9.34 15.60 -37.66
C ASP A 350 9.70 14.14 -37.28
N PRO A 351 8.90 13.14 -37.71
CA PRO A 351 9.18 11.72 -37.46
C PRO A 351 10.57 11.26 -37.92
N SER A 352 11.13 11.87 -38.97
CA SER A 352 12.44 11.52 -39.54
C SER A 352 13.57 11.87 -38.56
N ASN A 353 13.49 13.05 -37.94
CA ASN A 353 14.45 13.51 -36.95
C ASN A 353 14.36 12.69 -35.66
N LYS A 354 13.14 12.27 -35.28
CA LYS A 354 12.93 11.37 -34.13
C LYS A 354 13.56 10.00 -34.36
N SER A 355 13.40 9.44 -35.58
CA SER A 355 14.06 8.19 -35.97
C SER A 355 15.58 8.33 -36.03
N LEU A 356 16.10 9.50 -36.44
CA LEU A 356 17.53 9.78 -36.47
C LEU A 356 18.13 9.75 -35.05
N VAL A 357 17.50 10.42 -34.09
CA VAL A 357 17.94 10.39 -32.68
C VAL A 357 17.95 8.97 -32.12
N GLN A 358 16.90 8.18 -32.38
CA GLN A 358 16.83 6.79 -31.92
C GLN A 358 17.93 5.91 -32.55
N ARG A 359 18.21 6.08 -33.84
CA ARG A 359 19.28 5.36 -34.54
C ARG A 359 20.66 5.69 -33.96
N THR A 360 20.92 6.97 -33.71
CA THR A 360 22.16 7.44 -33.08
C THR A 360 22.26 6.91 -31.65
N GLU A 361 21.19 6.98 -30.86
CA GLU A 361 21.17 6.45 -29.49
C GLU A 361 21.53 4.96 -29.45
N ILE A 362 20.94 4.15 -30.35
CA ILE A 362 21.26 2.72 -30.46
C ILE A 362 22.75 2.50 -30.73
N GLU A 363 23.38 3.33 -31.57
CA GLU A 363 24.80 3.21 -31.87
C GLU A 363 25.67 3.42 -30.63
N TYR A 364 25.38 4.47 -29.85
CA TYR A 364 26.12 4.78 -28.63
C TYR A 364 25.82 3.80 -27.46
N LEU A 365 24.76 2.99 -27.58
CA LEU A 365 24.41 1.94 -26.63
C LEU A 365 24.97 0.53 -26.97
N ARG A 366 25.47 0.30 -28.19
CA ARG A 366 25.87 -1.05 -28.67
C ARG A 366 26.95 -1.74 -27.83
N ASP A 367 27.80 -0.99 -27.14
CA ASP A 367 28.91 -1.49 -26.32
C ASP A 367 28.70 -1.22 -24.82
N GLN A 368 27.55 -1.64 -24.26
CA GLN A 368 27.19 -1.39 -22.85
C GLN A 368 27.29 0.09 -22.44
N SER A 369 26.90 0.99 -23.34
CA SER A 369 26.99 2.45 -23.12
C SER A 369 28.41 3.00 -22.92
N ALA A 370 29.47 2.25 -23.24
CA ALA A 370 30.87 2.68 -23.02
C ALA A 370 31.20 4.02 -23.69
N ARG A 371 30.54 4.33 -24.82
CA ARG A 371 30.74 5.57 -25.59
C ARG A 371 29.81 6.72 -25.20
N MET A 372 28.90 6.51 -24.25
CA MET A 372 27.90 7.52 -23.88
C MET A 372 28.54 8.77 -23.25
N HIS A 373 29.69 8.63 -22.60
CA HIS A 373 30.47 9.75 -22.07
C HIS A 373 30.86 10.77 -23.16
N GLU A 374 31.07 10.35 -24.42
CA GLU A 374 31.33 11.25 -25.57
C GLU A 374 30.18 12.24 -25.83
N ILE A 375 28.95 11.87 -25.43
CA ILE A 375 27.77 12.72 -25.52
C ILE A 375 27.62 13.55 -24.25
N ASP A 376 27.72 12.89 -23.09
CA ASP A 376 27.38 13.47 -21.78
C ASP A 376 28.44 14.44 -21.26
N ASP A 377 29.73 14.18 -21.42
CA ASP A 377 30.82 15.01 -20.87
C ASP A 377 30.84 16.44 -21.45
N GLU A 378 30.21 16.63 -22.61
CA GLU A 378 30.05 17.95 -23.22
C GLU A 378 29.00 18.82 -22.52
N LEU A 379 28.03 18.19 -21.85
CA LEU A 379 26.94 18.85 -21.12
C LEU A 379 27.41 19.30 -19.72
N TYR A 380 26.64 20.17 -19.08
CA TYR A 380 26.83 20.48 -17.65
C TYR A 380 26.17 19.43 -16.73
N TYR A 381 25.11 18.81 -17.22
CA TYR A 381 24.46 17.64 -16.62
C TYR A 381 23.69 16.88 -17.70
N ALA A 382 23.53 15.58 -17.52
CA ALA A 382 22.78 14.70 -18.41
C ALA A 382 21.51 14.19 -17.72
N ILE A 383 20.42 14.10 -18.49
CA ILE A 383 19.09 13.66 -18.03
C ILE A 383 18.79 12.29 -18.64
N GLU A 384 18.44 11.35 -17.77
CA GLU A 384 17.89 10.05 -18.18
C GLU A 384 16.39 10.00 -17.89
N GLU A 385 15.57 10.35 -18.88
CA GLU A 385 14.10 10.43 -18.73
C GLU A 385 13.48 9.10 -18.25
N LYS A 386 14.03 7.96 -18.67
CA LYS A 386 13.52 6.63 -18.27
C LYS A 386 13.64 6.39 -16.77
N ASN A 387 14.65 6.96 -16.12
CA ASN A 387 14.93 6.74 -14.70
C ASN A 387 14.69 8.00 -13.85
N HIS A 388 14.33 9.14 -14.47
CA HIS A 388 14.24 10.45 -13.83
C HIS A 388 15.51 10.85 -13.06
N GLN A 389 16.66 10.38 -13.55
CA GLN A 389 17.97 10.65 -12.95
C GLN A 389 18.66 11.80 -13.68
N ILE A 390 19.38 12.61 -12.90
CA ILE A 390 20.22 13.68 -13.41
C ILE A 390 21.64 13.41 -12.94
N ASN A 391 22.55 13.30 -13.90
CA ASN A 391 23.96 13.05 -13.65
C ASN A 391 24.76 14.33 -13.89
N LEU A 392 25.40 14.83 -12.84
CA LEU A 392 26.23 16.03 -12.90
C LEU A 392 27.60 15.70 -13.49
N THR A 393 27.97 16.36 -14.59
CA THR A 393 29.27 16.18 -15.27
C THR A 393 30.37 16.95 -14.57
N GLU A 394 31.63 16.74 -14.96
CA GLU A 394 32.77 17.51 -14.45
C GLU A 394 32.60 19.01 -14.72
N LYS A 395 32.19 19.40 -15.95
CA LYS A 395 31.86 20.79 -16.30
C LYS A 395 30.81 21.40 -15.36
N GLY A 396 29.79 20.62 -14.99
CA GLY A 396 28.77 21.07 -14.04
C GLY A 396 29.29 21.25 -12.62
N ARG A 397 30.12 20.32 -12.14
CA ARG A 397 30.76 20.39 -10.81
C ARG A 397 31.65 21.63 -10.69
N GLU A 398 32.47 21.90 -11.70
CA GLU A 398 33.35 23.06 -11.73
C GLU A 398 32.55 24.38 -11.65
N LEU A 399 31.47 24.49 -12.44
CA LEU A 399 30.63 25.68 -12.45
C LEU A 399 29.92 25.91 -11.11
N LEU A 400 29.47 24.84 -10.44
CA LEU A 400 28.84 24.92 -9.13
C LEU A 400 29.82 25.23 -7.98
N ALA A 401 31.06 24.75 -8.07
CA ALA A 401 32.12 25.00 -7.09
C ALA A 401 32.64 26.46 -7.13
N GLY A 402 32.39 27.19 -8.22
CA GLY A 402 32.71 28.62 -8.32
C GLY A 402 34.21 28.95 -8.29
N GLY A 403 35.08 27.98 -8.59
CA GLY A 403 36.53 28.17 -8.71
C GLY A 403 37.31 28.30 -7.40
N GLY A 404 36.68 28.14 -6.22
CA GLY A 404 37.32 28.39 -4.92
C GLY A 404 37.50 27.19 -3.99
N ASP A 405 36.78 26.08 -4.19
CA ASP A 405 36.77 24.95 -3.26
C ASP A 405 36.76 23.61 -4.01
N LYS A 406 37.92 22.94 -4.05
CA LYS A 406 38.09 21.64 -4.74
C LYS A 406 37.37 20.50 -4.00
N ASP A 407 37.08 20.68 -2.72
CA ASP A 407 36.46 19.66 -1.88
C ASP A 407 34.93 19.83 -1.77
N PHE A 408 34.36 20.76 -2.54
CA PHE A 408 32.95 21.12 -2.50
C PHE A 408 32.00 19.94 -2.83
N PHE A 409 32.44 18.97 -3.63
CA PHE A 409 31.65 17.78 -3.99
C PHE A 409 32.34 16.45 -3.65
N ILE A 410 33.49 16.49 -2.97
CA ILE A 410 34.25 15.29 -2.63
C ILE A 410 33.75 14.76 -1.30
N LEU A 411 33.12 13.59 -1.30
CA LEU A 411 32.76 12.90 -0.07
C LEU A 411 34.02 12.25 0.54
N PRO A 412 34.31 12.45 1.83
CA PRO A 412 35.39 11.72 2.49
C PRO A 412 35.04 10.23 2.58
N ASP A 413 36.02 9.36 2.33
CA ASP A 413 35.86 7.91 2.56
C ASP A 413 35.97 7.64 4.06
N LEU A 414 34.80 7.56 4.71
CA LEU A 414 34.70 7.33 6.15
C LEU A 414 35.46 6.05 6.58
N GLY A 415 35.43 4.97 5.78
CA GLY A 415 36.07 3.71 6.14
C GLY A 415 37.60 3.83 6.18
N THR A 416 38.16 4.46 5.15
CA THR A 416 39.60 4.70 5.07
C THR A 416 40.07 5.71 6.12
N GLU A 417 39.36 6.82 6.28
CA GLU A 417 39.69 7.87 7.24
C GLU A 417 39.52 7.41 8.71
N PHE A 418 38.48 6.64 9.03
CA PHE A 418 38.31 6.05 10.35
C PHE A 418 39.43 5.06 10.67
N SER A 419 39.81 4.24 9.69
CA SER A 419 40.94 3.31 9.85
C SER A 419 42.26 4.05 10.09
N ILE A 420 42.48 5.20 9.43
CA ILE A 420 43.66 6.04 9.67
C ILE A 420 43.62 6.63 11.08
N LEU A 421 42.46 7.15 11.51
CA LEU A 421 42.28 7.75 12.85
C LEU A 421 42.42 6.74 13.99
N GLU A 422 41.93 5.51 13.81
CA GLU A 422 42.04 4.43 14.81
C GLU A 422 43.47 3.91 14.96
N ASN A 423 44.29 4.01 13.92
CA ASN A 423 45.69 3.55 13.92
C ASN A 423 46.69 4.65 14.31
N ASP A 424 46.24 5.89 14.55
CA ASP A 424 47.09 6.99 14.97
C ASP A 424 47.39 6.93 16.48
N GLN A 425 48.59 6.44 16.82
CA GLN A 425 49.06 6.29 18.20
C GLN A 425 49.29 7.62 18.94
N SER A 426 49.18 8.77 18.26
CA SER A 426 49.37 10.09 18.86
C SER A 426 48.09 10.70 19.46
N LEU A 427 46.92 10.07 19.22
CA LEU A 427 45.61 10.58 19.64
C LEU A 427 45.01 9.74 20.77
N SER A 428 44.34 10.39 21.73
CA SER A 428 43.55 9.67 22.74
C SER A 428 42.25 9.10 22.15
N LYS A 429 41.65 8.09 22.80
CA LYS A 429 40.36 7.51 22.37
C LYS A 429 39.25 8.57 22.25
N GLU A 430 39.21 9.56 23.15
CA GLU A 430 38.26 10.68 23.08
C GLU A 430 38.55 11.61 21.88
N GLN A 431 39.81 11.87 21.56
CA GLN A 431 40.19 12.68 20.40
C GLN A 431 39.88 11.97 19.07
N ILE A 432 40.05 10.65 19.03
CA ILE A 432 39.65 9.82 17.88
C ILE A 432 38.13 9.92 17.69
N GLN A 433 37.35 9.76 18.76
CA GLN A 433 35.89 9.86 18.66
C GLN A 433 35.44 11.25 18.19
N LEU A 434 36.00 12.33 18.75
CA LEU A 434 35.69 13.70 18.32
C LEU A 434 36.02 13.93 16.85
N LYS A 435 37.16 13.40 16.35
CA LYS A 435 37.52 13.50 14.93
C LYS A 435 36.61 12.65 14.04
N LYS A 436 36.17 11.48 14.49
CA LYS A 436 35.17 10.68 13.77
C LYS A 436 33.83 11.39 13.69
N ASP A 437 33.38 11.99 14.79
CA ASP A 437 32.14 12.78 14.84
C ASP A 437 32.25 14.01 13.91
N GLU A 438 33.41 14.66 13.86
CA GLU A 438 33.69 15.74 12.92
C GLU A 438 33.68 15.28 11.46
N LEU A 439 34.29 14.14 11.16
CA LEU A 439 34.30 13.56 9.81
C LEU A 439 32.89 13.16 9.36
N ASN A 440 32.10 12.55 10.26
CA ASN A 440 30.69 12.25 10.05
C ASN A 440 29.87 13.51 9.79
N ARG A 441 30.12 14.59 10.55
CA ARG A 441 29.47 15.89 10.32
C ARG A 441 29.79 16.45 8.94
N VAL A 442 31.07 16.42 8.53
CA VAL A 442 31.50 16.90 7.20
C VAL A 442 30.89 16.05 6.09
N TYR A 443 30.86 14.72 6.25
CA TYR A 443 30.21 13.82 5.32
C TYR A 443 28.71 14.12 5.19
N ALA A 444 28.00 14.23 6.32
CA ALA A 444 26.57 14.54 6.35
C ALA A 444 26.27 15.90 5.70
N GLU A 445 27.07 16.93 5.99
CA GLU A 445 26.93 18.26 5.39
C GLU A 445 27.12 18.24 3.87
N ARG A 446 28.17 17.57 3.38
CA ARG A 446 28.46 17.46 1.94
C ARG A 446 27.43 16.62 1.21
N SER A 447 27.01 15.50 1.80
CA SER A 447 25.99 14.61 1.26
C SER A 447 24.66 15.33 1.09
N ASP A 448 24.19 16.02 2.12
CA ASP A 448 22.94 16.77 2.09
C ASP A 448 22.99 17.95 1.08
N ARG A 449 24.16 18.57 0.90
CA ARG A 449 24.36 19.57 -0.16
C ARG A 449 24.28 18.97 -1.57
N ILE A 450 24.90 17.82 -1.80
CA ILE A 450 24.81 17.08 -3.08
C ILE A 450 23.36 16.73 -3.37
N HIS A 451 22.67 16.21 -2.36
CA HIS A 451 21.26 15.89 -2.41
C HIS A 451 20.40 17.10 -2.79
N THR A 452 20.57 18.22 -2.08
CA THR A 452 19.89 19.50 -2.36
C THR A 452 20.09 19.97 -3.81
N VAL A 453 21.34 19.89 -4.32
CA VAL A 453 21.67 20.25 -5.71
C VAL A 453 20.94 19.35 -6.70
N ASN A 454 20.94 18.03 -6.47
CA ASN A 454 20.25 17.07 -7.33
C ASN A 454 18.74 17.33 -7.36
N GLN A 455 18.10 17.59 -6.21
CA GLN A 455 16.66 17.89 -6.17
C GLN A 455 16.33 19.21 -6.86
N LEU A 456 17.14 20.26 -6.68
CA LEU A 456 16.98 21.51 -7.42
C LEU A 456 17.13 21.28 -8.93
N LEU A 457 18.14 20.52 -9.38
CA LEU A 457 18.31 20.21 -10.80
C LEU A 457 17.10 19.45 -11.37
N ARG A 458 16.54 18.50 -10.61
CA ARG A 458 15.32 17.78 -10.98
C ARG A 458 14.14 18.74 -11.08
N ALA A 459 13.91 19.57 -10.08
CA ALA A 459 12.85 20.57 -10.07
C ALA A 459 12.93 21.54 -11.26
N TYR A 460 14.14 21.99 -11.65
CA TYR A 460 14.32 22.89 -12.78
C TYR A 460 14.22 22.20 -14.15
N SER A 461 14.64 20.93 -14.26
CA SER A 461 14.83 20.27 -15.56
C SER A 461 13.73 19.28 -15.95
N LEU A 462 13.04 18.69 -14.97
CA LEU A 462 12.03 17.64 -15.21
C LEU A 462 10.60 18.12 -14.95
N TYR A 463 10.41 19.01 -13.97
CA TYR A 463 9.10 19.47 -13.52
C TYR A 463 8.81 20.88 -14.03
N ALA A 464 7.72 21.05 -14.76
CA ALA A 464 7.24 22.31 -15.30
C ALA A 464 6.00 22.79 -14.55
N LYS A 465 5.92 24.11 -14.39
CA LYS A 465 4.73 24.77 -13.86
C LYS A 465 3.60 24.65 -14.88
N ASP A 466 2.39 24.43 -14.36
CA ASP A 466 1.14 24.21 -15.09
C ASP A 466 1.07 22.89 -15.89
N ASP A 467 2.02 21.98 -15.65
CA ASP A 467 2.02 20.61 -16.17
C ASP A 467 2.04 19.61 -15.00
N GLU A 468 3.16 19.44 -14.30
CA GLU A 468 3.26 18.54 -13.13
C GLU A 468 2.85 19.19 -11.80
N TYR A 469 2.82 20.52 -11.72
CA TYR A 469 2.36 21.26 -10.54
C TYR A 469 1.82 22.65 -10.90
N VAL A 470 1.02 23.23 -10.02
CA VAL A 470 0.61 24.64 -10.07
C VAL A 470 1.03 25.36 -8.79
N VAL A 471 1.14 26.68 -8.88
CA VAL A 471 1.29 27.55 -7.71
C VAL A 471 -0.04 28.25 -7.47
N THR A 472 -0.66 28.03 -6.32
CA THR A 472 -1.94 28.63 -5.94
C THR A 472 -1.80 30.09 -5.53
N ASP A 473 -2.92 30.82 -5.50
CA ASP A 473 -2.97 32.24 -5.11
C ASP A 473 -2.48 32.50 -3.67
N ASP A 474 -2.59 31.50 -2.78
CA ASP A 474 -2.04 31.53 -1.42
C ASP A 474 -0.53 31.20 -1.37
N GLY A 475 0.13 31.09 -2.53
CA GLY A 475 1.55 30.87 -2.66
C GLY A 475 1.97 29.48 -2.19
N LYS A 476 1.26 28.42 -2.59
CA LYS A 476 1.64 27.03 -2.32
C LYS A 476 1.76 26.23 -3.61
N VAL A 477 2.67 25.26 -3.61
CA VAL A 477 2.80 24.30 -4.72
C VAL A 477 1.77 23.19 -4.53
N GLN A 478 0.96 22.92 -5.55
CA GLN A 478 0.04 21.78 -5.58
C GLN A 478 0.35 20.89 -6.78
N ILE A 479 0.43 19.59 -6.52
CA ILE A 479 0.70 18.59 -7.55
C ILE A 479 -0.51 18.47 -8.47
N VAL A 480 -0.25 18.41 -9.76
CA VAL A 480 -1.24 18.07 -10.77
C VAL A 480 -1.10 16.58 -11.07
N ASP A 481 -2.19 15.85 -10.92
CA ASP A 481 -2.27 14.44 -11.31
C ASP A 481 -2.10 14.30 -12.83
N GLU A 482 -1.10 13.54 -13.28
CA GLU A 482 -0.77 13.36 -14.71
C GLU A 482 -1.92 12.74 -15.52
N PHE A 483 -2.76 11.91 -14.90
CA PHE A 483 -3.83 11.18 -15.59
C PHE A 483 -5.16 11.94 -15.62
N THR A 484 -5.38 12.84 -14.65
CA THR A 484 -6.67 13.48 -14.42
C THR A 484 -6.64 15.01 -14.48
N GLY A 485 -5.45 15.62 -14.52
CA GLY A 485 -5.24 17.07 -14.50
C GLY A 485 -5.76 17.74 -13.23
N ARG A 486 -5.95 16.97 -12.14
CA ARG A 486 -6.51 17.47 -10.87
C ARG A 486 -5.40 17.95 -9.95
N LEU A 487 -5.74 18.98 -9.19
CA LEU A 487 -4.96 19.37 -8.03
C LEU A 487 -5.15 18.32 -6.94
N LEU A 488 -4.05 17.81 -6.40
CA LEU A 488 -4.02 16.84 -5.31
C LEU A 488 -3.71 17.57 -3.99
N PRO A 489 -4.71 18.15 -3.30
CA PRO A 489 -4.48 18.91 -2.08
C PRO A 489 -3.93 17.99 -0.99
N GLY A 490 -2.88 18.46 -0.31
CA GLY A 490 -2.20 17.72 0.76
C GLY A 490 -1.12 16.74 0.29
N ARG A 491 -0.99 16.48 -1.02
CA ARG A 491 0.12 15.69 -1.58
C ARG A 491 1.36 16.56 -1.80
N ARG A 492 2.54 15.97 -1.57
CA ARG A 492 3.85 16.56 -1.83
C ARG A 492 4.74 15.56 -2.57
N TYR A 493 5.78 16.08 -3.22
CA TYR A 493 6.84 15.25 -3.78
C TYR A 493 7.81 14.88 -2.65
N SER A 494 8.19 13.62 -2.58
CA SER A 494 9.06 13.08 -1.52
C SER A 494 10.53 13.49 -1.75
N ASP A 495 11.40 13.16 -0.78
CA ASP A 495 12.87 13.25 -0.94
C ASP A 495 13.38 14.67 -1.27
N GLY A 496 12.85 15.69 -0.59
CA GLY A 496 13.27 17.09 -0.77
C GLY A 496 12.85 17.75 -2.10
N LEU A 497 12.20 17.02 -3.01
CA LEU A 497 11.83 17.53 -4.34
C LEU A 497 10.74 18.61 -4.27
N HIS A 498 9.77 18.48 -3.36
CA HIS A 498 8.71 19.49 -3.22
C HIS A 498 9.29 20.83 -2.74
N GLN A 499 10.21 20.77 -1.80
CA GLN A 499 10.97 21.89 -1.26
C GLN A 499 11.83 22.53 -2.34
N ALA A 500 12.45 21.71 -3.20
CA ALA A 500 13.18 22.19 -4.36
C ALA A 500 12.26 22.96 -5.34
N ILE A 501 11.03 22.49 -5.58
CA ILE A 501 10.04 23.18 -6.42
C ILE A 501 9.54 24.46 -5.74
N GLU A 502 9.24 24.44 -4.45
CA GLU A 502 8.88 25.63 -3.67
C GLU A 502 10.00 26.68 -3.74
N ALA A 503 11.25 26.26 -3.53
CA ALA A 503 12.42 27.11 -3.65
C ALA A 503 12.57 27.67 -5.08
N LYS A 504 12.44 26.83 -6.12
CA LYS A 504 12.46 27.23 -7.54
C LYS A 504 11.46 28.35 -7.82
N GLU A 505 10.21 28.16 -7.42
CA GLU A 505 9.11 29.12 -7.64
C GLU A 505 9.17 30.35 -6.73
N GLY A 506 10.10 30.41 -5.79
CA GLY A 506 10.21 31.52 -4.83
C GLY A 506 9.09 31.54 -3.79
N VAL A 507 8.47 30.38 -3.57
CA VAL A 507 7.48 30.14 -2.53
C VAL A 507 8.20 29.86 -1.20
N LYS A 508 7.52 30.09 -0.07
CA LYS A 508 8.05 29.71 1.24
C LYS A 508 8.26 28.20 1.28
N VAL A 509 9.53 27.78 1.38
CA VAL A 509 9.91 26.38 1.57
C VAL A 509 9.33 25.87 2.89
N GLU A 510 8.44 24.88 2.81
CA GLU A 510 7.90 24.22 3.99
C GLU A 510 8.90 23.14 4.47
N ARG A 511 8.94 22.90 5.79
CA ARG A 511 9.84 21.91 6.39
C ARG A 511 9.70 20.53 5.76
N ASP A 512 10.82 19.82 5.71
CA ASP A 512 10.84 18.43 5.29
C ASP A 512 9.96 17.54 6.15
N MET A 513 9.40 16.50 5.55
CA MET A 513 8.39 15.66 6.15
C MET A 513 9.00 14.28 6.39
N GLN A 514 9.11 13.89 7.65
CA GLN A 514 9.60 12.57 8.05
C GLN A 514 8.42 11.64 8.32
N THR A 515 8.57 10.37 7.94
CA THR A 515 7.65 9.28 8.29
C THR A 515 7.58 9.13 9.82
N LEU A 516 6.39 9.33 10.40
CA LEU A 516 6.12 9.13 11.82
C LEU A 516 5.51 7.76 12.11
N ALA A 517 4.66 7.29 11.20
CA ALA A 517 4.02 5.99 11.28
C ALA A 517 3.63 5.52 9.88
N THR A 518 3.75 4.22 9.63
CA THR A 518 3.37 3.61 8.35
C THR A 518 2.76 2.24 8.58
N ILE A 519 1.84 1.79 7.72
CA ILE A 519 1.36 0.40 7.67
C ILE A 519 0.84 0.08 6.27
N THR A 520 1.10 -1.14 5.78
CA THR A 520 0.43 -1.62 4.56
C THR A 520 -1.00 -2.07 4.87
N LEU A 521 -1.92 -1.92 3.91
CA LEU A 521 -3.29 -2.43 4.07
C LEU A 521 -3.29 -3.94 4.35
N GLN A 522 -2.36 -4.67 3.74
CA GLN A 522 -2.13 -6.10 3.98
C GLN A 522 -1.95 -6.41 5.47
N ASN A 523 -0.95 -5.78 6.11
CA ASN A 523 -0.66 -6.02 7.52
C ASN A 523 -1.71 -5.42 8.45
N TYR A 524 -2.36 -4.32 8.06
CA TYR A 524 -3.50 -3.77 8.80
C TYR A 524 -4.65 -4.78 8.92
N PHE A 525 -5.09 -5.37 7.79
CA PHE A 525 -6.21 -6.32 7.82
C PHE A 525 -5.87 -7.66 8.47
N ARG A 526 -4.58 -8.02 8.57
CA ARG A 526 -4.12 -9.18 9.35
C ARG A 526 -4.26 -9.01 10.87
N LEU A 527 -4.50 -7.79 11.37
CA LEU A 527 -4.76 -7.54 12.79
C LEU A 527 -6.10 -8.12 13.25
N TYR A 528 -7.05 -8.32 12.33
CA TYR A 528 -8.39 -8.81 12.67
C TYR A 528 -8.37 -10.31 12.98
N LYS A 529 -9.04 -10.71 14.08
CA LYS A 529 -9.21 -12.13 14.43
C LYS A 529 -9.97 -12.91 13.36
N LYS A 530 -10.85 -12.22 12.64
CA LYS A 530 -11.63 -12.77 11.53
C LYS A 530 -11.75 -11.72 10.43
N LEU A 531 -11.49 -12.12 9.19
CA LEU A 531 -11.55 -11.26 8.01
C LEU A 531 -12.40 -11.95 6.95
N ALA A 532 -13.28 -11.20 6.29
CA ALA A 532 -14.07 -11.68 5.17
C ALA A 532 -14.20 -10.58 4.11
N GLY A 533 -14.63 -10.94 2.91
CA GLY A 533 -14.80 -9.96 1.83
C GLY A 533 -15.89 -10.34 0.84
N MET A 534 -16.44 -9.34 0.17
CA MET A 534 -17.41 -9.56 -0.90
C MET A 534 -17.03 -8.75 -2.13
N THR A 535 -17.22 -9.31 -3.32
CA THR A 535 -16.99 -8.61 -4.59
C THR A 535 -17.72 -9.33 -5.71
N GLY A 536 -17.82 -8.71 -6.89
CA GLY A 536 -18.28 -9.37 -8.11
C GLY A 536 -17.20 -10.13 -8.87
N THR A 537 -15.92 -9.99 -8.51
CA THR A 537 -14.79 -10.49 -9.31
C THR A 537 -13.56 -10.82 -8.45
N ALA A 538 -13.59 -11.94 -7.71
CA ALA A 538 -12.47 -12.38 -6.85
C ALA A 538 -11.72 -13.61 -7.40
N GLU A 539 -12.36 -14.46 -8.20
CA GLU A 539 -11.84 -15.75 -8.67
C GLU A 539 -10.49 -15.59 -9.38
N THR A 540 -10.31 -14.48 -10.10
CA THR A 540 -9.07 -14.18 -10.82
C THR A 540 -7.87 -14.00 -9.89
N GLU A 541 -8.09 -13.50 -8.67
CA GLU A 541 -7.05 -13.19 -7.67
C GLU A 541 -7.11 -14.16 -6.47
N ALA A 542 -7.81 -15.29 -6.60
CA ALA A 542 -8.02 -16.23 -5.50
C ALA A 542 -6.71 -16.72 -4.86
N SER A 543 -5.65 -16.91 -5.66
CA SER A 543 -4.33 -17.25 -5.14
C SER A 543 -3.71 -16.12 -4.32
N GLU A 544 -3.82 -14.87 -4.77
CA GLU A 544 -3.30 -13.70 -4.05
C GLU A 544 -4.01 -13.52 -2.70
N PHE A 545 -5.35 -13.63 -2.68
CA PHE A 545 -6.13 -13.57 -1.44
C PHE A 545 -5.72 -14.64 -0.43
N PHE A 546 -5.49 -15.86 -0.88
CA PHE A 546 -5.08 -16.95 0.00
C PHE A 546 -3.62 -16.81 0.48
N ASP A 547 -2.71 -16.44 -0.41
CA ASP A 547 -1.29 -16.32 -0.10
C ASP A 547 -1.04 -15.21 0.93
N ILE A 548 -1.70 -14.06 0.75
CA ILE A 548 -1.51 -12.87 1.60
C ILE A 548 -2.41 -12.91 2.84
N TYR A 549 -3.71 -13.19 2.68
CA TYR A 549 -4.72 -12.99 3.74
C TYR A 549 -5.32 -14.30 4.27
N LYS A 550 -4.97 -15.45 3.68
CA LYS A 550 -5.60 -16.75 3.96
C LYS A 550 -7.11 -16.76 3.70
N LEU A 551 -7.57 -15.89 2.80
CA LEU A 551 -8.97 -15.81 2.37
C LEU A 551 -9.21 -16.71 1.15
N ASP A 552 -10.07 -17.71 1.31
CA ASP A 552 -10.53 -18.55 0.20
C ASP A 552 -11.72 -17.91 -0.52
N VAL A 553 -11.83 -18.09 -1.83
CA VAL A 553 -12.89 -17.49 -2.66
C VAL A 553 -13.97 -18.52 -2.99
N VAL A 554 -15.23 -18.17 -2.74
CA VAL A 554 -16.40 -18.96 -3.10
C VAL A 554 -17.25 -18.18 -4.10
N VAL A 555 -17.42 -18.75 -5.29
CA VAL A 555 -18.31 -18.20 -6.32
C VAL A 555 -19.75 -18.61 -6.01
N ILE A 556 -20.59 -17.63 -5.68
CA ILE A 556 -21.99 -17.82 -5.35
C ILE A 556 -22.80 -17.80 -6.65
N PRO A 557 -23.73 -18.76 -6.87
CA PRO A 557 -24.59 -18.74 -8.03
C PRO A 557 -25.50 -17.50 -8.04
N THR A 558 -25.84 -17.02 -9.23
CA THR A 558 -26.81 -15.92 -9.39
C THR A 558 -28.22 -16.42 -9.07
N ASN A 559 -29.05 -15.56 -8.47
CA ASN A 559 -30.46 -15.87 -8.18
C ASN A 559 -31.25 -16.22 -9.45
N LYS A 560 -30.94 -15.53 -10.55
CA LYS A 560 -31.51 -15.78 -11.87
C LYS A 560 -30.39 -16.02 -12.89
N PRO A 561 -30.62 -16.85 -13.93
CA PRO A 561 -29.62 -17.07 -14.97
C PRO A 561 -29.21 -15.78 -15.69
N MET A 562 -27.92 -15.60 -15.91
CA MET A 562 -27.37 -14.46 -16.66
C MET A 562 -27.58 -14.68 -18.17
N VAL A 563 -28.24 -13.71 -18.83
CA VAL A 563 -28.61 -13.77 -20.26
C VAL A 563 -28.03 -12.61 -21.08
N ARG A 564 -27.02 -11.90 -20.54
CA ARG A 564 -26.33 -10.80 -21.24
C ARG A 564 -25.54 -11.36 -22.43
N ASP A 565 -25.61 -10.64 -23.55
CA ASP A 565 -24.84 -10.94 -24.74
C ASP A 565 -23.47 -10.22 -24.71
N ASP A 566 -22.39 -10.96 -24.50
CA ASP A 566 -21.02 -10.44 -24.48
C ASP A 566 -20.40 -10.59 -25.87
N ILE A 567 -20.40 -9.50 -26.64
CA ILE A 567 -19.95 -9.45 -28.03
C ILE A 567 -18.40 -9.38 -28.06
N ASP A 568 -17.79 -10.04 -29.06
CA ASP A 568 -16.35 -10.04 -29.28
C ASP A 568 -15.78 -8.63 -29.50
N ASP A 569 -14.52 -8.46 -29.12
CA ASP A 569 -13.80 -7.19 -29.23
C ASP A 569 -13.63 -6.75 -30.70
N VAL A 570 -13.81 -5.46 -30.92
CA VAL A 570 -13.69 -4.79 -32.22
C VAL A 570 -12.40 -3.98 -32.24
N ILE A 571 -11.47 -4.31 -33.14
CA ILE A 571 -10.12 -3.73 -33.14
C ILE A 571 -9.89 -2.87 -34.38
N TYR A 572 -9.36 -1.67 -34.16
CA TYR A 572 -9.04 -0.66 -35.16
C TYR A 572 -7.54 -0.39 -35.23
N LYS A 573 -7.10 0.22 -36.33
CA LYS A 573 -5.69 0.59 -36.52
C LYS A 573 -5.35 1.84 -35.70
N THR A 574 -6.26 2.82 -35.66
CA THR A 574 -6.03 4.12 -35.00
C THR A 574 -7.07 4.43 -33.93
N LYS A 575 -6.70 5.26 -32.93
CA LYS A 575 -7.66 5.75 -31.91
C LYS A 575 -8.80 6.56 -32.54
N ARG A 576 -8.55 7.26 -33.65
CA ARG A 576 -9.55 8.07 -34.35
C ARG A 576 -10.69 7.21 -34.93
N GLU A 577 -10.35 6.12 -35.60
CA GLU A 577 -11.34 5.17 -36.14
C GLU A 577 -12.16 4.54 -35.02
N LYS A 578 -11.47 4.07 -33.96
CA LYS A 578 -12.07 3.52 -32.74
C LYS A 578 -13.14 4.46 -32.17
N TYR A 579 -12.81 5.73 -31.94
CA TYR A 579 -13.76 6.69 -31.36
C TYR A 579 -14.93 7.01 -32.28
N ASN A 580 -14.73 7.06 -33.59
CA ASN A 580 -15.85 7.24 -34.53
C ASN A 580 -16.82 6.06 -34.47
N ALA A 581 -16.30 4.83 -34.44
CA ALA A 581 -17.13 3.63 -34.33
C ALA A 581 -17.89 3.55 -33.00
N VAL A 582 -17.25 3.95 -31.89
CA VAL A 582 -17.92 4.09 -30.59
C VAL A 582 -19.13 5.04 -30.67
N LEU A 583 -18.98 6.18 -31.35
CA LEU A 583 -20.08 7.14 -31.51
C LEU A 583 -21.22 6.61 -32.38
N GLU A 584 -20.90 5.87 -33.44
CA GLU A 584 -21.89 5.21 -34.30
C GLU A 584 -22.68 4.15 -33.53
N GLU A 585 -22.01 3.37 -32.67
CA GLU A 585 -22.67 2.38 -31.83
C GLU A 585 -23.59 3.05 -30.78
N ILE A 586 -23.11 4.11 -30.12
CA ILE A 586 -23.93 4.90 -29.18
C ILE A 586 -25.19 5.44 -29.87
N GLU A 587 -25.04 5.98 -31.08
CA GLU A 587 -26.14 6.54 -31.87
C GLU A 587 -27.15 5.46 -32.30
N SER A 588 -26.65 4.31 -32.77
CA SER A 588 -27.44 3.13 -33.11
C SER A 588 -28.26 2.63 -31.92
N MET A 589 -27.64 2.46 -30.76
CA MET A 589 -28.33 1.98 -29.56
C MET A 589 -29.35 2.98 -29.02
N ARG A 590 -29.01 4.28 -29.03
CA ARG A 590 -29.93 5.35 -28.63
C ARG A 590 -31.15 5.41 -29.57
N SER A 591 -30.96 5.23 -30.88
CA SER A 591 -32.07 5.21 -31.84
C SER A 591 -33.08 4.09 -31.58
N LYS A 592 -32.62 2.98 -30.97
CA LYS A 592 -33.43 1.84 -30.52
C LYS A 592 -34.04 2.04 -29.13
N GLY A 593 -33.85 3.21 -28.51
CA GLY A 593 -34.32 3.52 -27.16
C GLY A 593 -33.51 2.86 -26.04
N ARG A 594 -32.37 2.22 -26.34
CA ARG A 594 -31.55 1.55 -25.34
C ARG A 594 -30.63 2.54 -24.61
N PRO A 595 -30.47 2.44 -23.28
CA PRO A 595 -29.43 3.16 -22.56
C PRO A 595 -28.04 2.59 -22.85
N VAL A 596 -27.04 3.46 -22.82
CA VAL A 596 -25.64 3.11 -23.06
C VAL A 596 -24.75 3.61 -21.92
N LEU A 597 -23.95 2.70 -21.36
CA LEU A 597 -22.86 3.02 -20.44
C LEU A 597 -21.52 2.85 -21.16
N VAL A 598 -20.79 3.94 -21.30
CA VAL A 598 -19.48 3.99 -21.95
C VAL A 598 -18.38 3.99 -20.89
N GLY A 599 -17.58 2.93 -20.82
CA GLY A 599 -16.43 2.83 -19.92
C GLY A 599 -15.15 3.30 -20.61
N THR A 600 -14.41 4.18 -19.94
CA THR A 600 -13.10 4.68 -20.39
C THR A 600 -12.04 4.42 -19.32
N THR A 601 -10.76 4.48 -19.68
CA THR A 601 -9.61 4.25 -18.78
C THR A 601 -9.09 5.54 -18.16
N SER A 602 -9.34 6.70 -18.78
CA SER A 602 -8.85 8.00 -18.31
C SER A 602 -9.86 9.13 -18.47
N VAL A 603 -9.69 10.18 -17.68
CA VAL A 603 -10.56 11.38 -17.73
C VAL A 603 -10.40 12.07 -19.09
N GLU A 604 -9.19 12.08 -19.66
CA GLU A 604 -8.92 12.65 -20.98
C GLU A 604 -9.75 11.97 -22.08
N VAL A 605 -9.84 10.64 -22.06
CA VAL A 605 -10.66 9.88 -23.02
C VAL A 605 -12.14 10.21 -22.85
N SER A 606 -12.62 10.27 -21.60
CA SER A 606 -14.00 10.68 -21.30
C SER A 606 -14.34 12.07 -21.81
N GLU A 607 -13.48 13.06 -21.58
CA GLU A 607 -13.68 14.44 -22.05
C GLU A 607 -13.58 14.55 -23.58
N THR A 608 -12.75 13.72 -24.21
CA THR A 608 -12.65 13.64 -25.66
C THR A 608 -13.95 13.10 -26.27
N LEU A 609 -14.47 11.98 -25.77
CA LEU A 609 -15.75 11.41 -26.22
C LEU A 609 -16.92 12.35 -25.93
N SER A 610 -16.92 13.01 -24.76
CA SER A 610 -17.90 14.04 -24.38
C SER A 610 -17.95 15.20 -25.39
N ARG A 611 -16.79 15.74 -25.77
CA ARG A 611 -16.69 16.78 -26.82
C ARG A 611 -17.22 16.30 -28.17
N MET A 612 -16.93 15.06 -28.55
CA MET A 612 -17.42 14.50 -29.83
C MET A 612 -18.95 14.28 -29.81
N LEU A 613 -19.51 13.76 -28.71
CA LEU A 613 -20.95 13.60 -28.54
C LEU A 613 -21.69 14.95 -28.51
N LYS A 614 -21.11 15.98 -27.87
CA LYS A 614 -21.63 17.36 -27.89
C LYS A 614 -21.71 17.91 -29.32
N ARG A 615 -20.68 17.68 -30.15
CA ARG A 615 -20.69 18.10 -31.56
C ARG A 615 -21.79 17.41 -32.38
N LYS A 616 -22.14 16.17 -32.05
CA LYS A 616 -23.27 15.43 -32.64
C LYS A 616 -24.64 15.78 -32.03
N GLY A 617 -24.70 16.68 -31.03
CA GLY A 617 -25.95 17.04 -30.36
C GLY A 617 -26.55 15.91 -29.51
N ILE A 618 -25.72 14.98 -29.04
CA ILE A 618 -26.16 13.83 -28.24
C ILE A 618 -26.07 14.18 -26.75
N PRO A 619 -27.20 14.26 -26.01
CA PRO A 619 -27.18 14.48 -24.57
C PRO A 619 -26.53 13.31 -23.84
N HIS A 620 -25.64 13.59 -22.90
CA HIS A 620 -24.94 12.58 -22.12
C HIS A 620 -24.48 13.16 -20.79
N ASN A 621 -24.18 12.26 -19.84
CA ASN A 621 -23.54 12.61 -18.57
C ASN A 621 -22.14 12.01 -18.50
N VAL A 622 -21.23 12.65 -17.75
CA VAL A 622 -19.86 12.18 -17.54
C VAL A 622 -19.63 11.99 -16.04
N LEU A 623 -19.17 10.80 -15.65
CA LEU A 623 -18.80 10.42 -14.30
C LEU A 623 -17.29 10.34 -14.22
N ASN A 624 -16.70 11.15 -13.33
CA ASN A 624 -15.25 11.28 -13.23
C ASN A 624 -14.69 10.85 -11.87
N ALA A 625 -15.47 10.33 -10.93
CA ALA A 625 -15.05 10.09 -9.54
C ALA A 625 -14.59 11.39 -8.82
N LYS A 626 -15.36 12.48 -8.96
CA LYS A 626 -15.14 13.76 -8.24
C LYS A 626 -16.17 13.97 -7.13
N GLN A 627 -17.43 13.66 -7.39
CA GLN A 627 -18.55 13.94 -6.49
C GLN A 627 -19.43 12.69 -6.38
N HIS A 628 -19.10 11.80 -5.44
CA HIS A 628 -19.75 10.49 -5.33
C HIS A 628 -21.27 10.57 -5.19
N GLN A 629 -21.80 11.55 -4.45
CA GLN A 629 -23.24 11.74 -4.29
C GLN A 629 -23.93 12.09 -5.63
N ARG A 630 -23.43 13.11 -6.33
CA ARG A 630 -23.97 13.52 -7.65
C ARG A 630 -23.81 12.42 -8.69
N GLU A 631 -22.73 11.66 -8.63
CA GLU A 631 -22.52 10.51 -9.51
C GLU A 631 -23.53 9.40 -9.23
N ALA A 632 -23.83 9.10 -7.97
CA ALA A 632 -24.87 8.14 -7.62
C ALA A 632 -26.26 8.55 -8.15
N GLU A 633 -26.59 9.84 -8.08
CA GLU A 633 -27.82 10.40 -8.67
C GLU A 633 -27.86 10.21 -10.19
N ILE A 634 -26.76 10.50 -10.90
CA ILE A 634 -26.68 10.29 -12.35
C ILE A 634 -26.81 8.80 -12.70
N VAL A 635 -26.12 7.92 -11.96
CA VAL A 635 -26.15 6.46 -12.20
C VAL A 635 -27.55 5.89 -12.00
N SER A 636 -28.31 6.39 -11.01
CA SER A 636 -29.69 5.95 -10.77
C SER A 636 -30.63 6.21 -11.97
N HIS A 637 -30.32 7.20 -12.80
CA HIS A 637 -31.06 7.55 -14.01
C HIS A 637 -30.43 6.99 -15.30
N ALA A 638 -29.27 6.33 -15.21
CA ALA A 638 -28.52 5.84 -16.37
C ALA A 638 -29.23 4.70 -17.11
N GLY A 639 -30.17 4.02 -16.46
CA GLY A 639 -30.96 2.95 -17.05
C GLY A 639 -32.24 3.40 -17.75
N ASN A 640 -32.49 4.71 -17.87
CA ASN A 640 -33.67 5.25 -18.57
C ASN A 640 -33.54 5.14 -20.09
N PRO A 641 -34.65 5.03 -20.85
CA PRO A 641 -34.61 4.93 -22.31
C PRO A 641 -33.75 6.02 -22.97
N GLY A 642 -32.80 5.61 -23.81
CA GLY A 642 -31.91 6.51 -24.55
C GLY A 642 -30.91 7.32 -23.69
N ALA A 643 -30.76 7.01 -22.40
CA ALA A 643 -29.77 7.65 -21.54
C ALA A 643 -28.35 7.24 -21.93
N ILE A 644 -27.42 8.21 -21.96
CA ILE A 644 -26.01 7.97 -22.27
C ILE A 644 -25.17 8.46 -21.10
N THR A 645 -24.36 7.56 -20.56
CA THR A 645 -23.49 7.84 -19.42
C THR A 645 -22.07 7.40 -19.76
N ILE A 646 -21.11 8.31 -19.63
CA ILE A 646 -19.67 8.01 -19.75
C ILE A 646 -19.11 7.88 -18.34
N ALA A 647 -18.43 6.78 -18.05
CA ALA A 647 -17.81 6.52 -16.77
C ALA A 647 -16.31 6.32 -16.95
N THR A 648 -15.53 7.21 -16.30
CA THR A 648 -14.08 7.05 -16.21
C THR A 648 -13.74 5.97 -15.19
N ASN A 649 -12.98 4.96 -15.63
CA ASN A 649 -12.66 3.73 -14.91
C ASN A 649 -13.94 3.08 -14.35
N MET A 650 -14.13 3.21 -13.03
CA MET A 650 -15.24 2.64 -12.29
C MET A 650 -16.07 3.71 -11.57
N ALA A 651 -16.09 4.95 -12.06
CA ALA A 651 -16.94 6.00 -11.50
C ALA A 651 -18.41 5.53 -11.41
N GLY A 652 -19.10 5.87 -10.32
CA GLY A 652 -20.43 5.31 -10.03
C GLY A 652 -20.43 3.89 -9.45
N ARG A 653 -19.34 3.44 -8.82
CA ARG A 653 -19.31 2.17 -8.06
C ARG A 653 -20.19 2.20 -6.83
N GLY A 654 -20.71 1.04 -6.46
CA GLY A 654 -21.62 0.87 -5.33
C GLY A 654 -23.07 1.29 -5.60
N THR A 655 -23.39 1.83 -6.78
CA THR A 655 -24.75 2.19 -7.19
C THR A 655 -25.26 1.29 -8.32
N ASP A 656 -26.49 0.81 -8.17
CA ASP A 656 -27.16 -0.06 -9.13
C ASP A 656 -27.82 0.74 -10.27
N ILE A 657 -27.77 0.21 -11.50
CA ILE A 657 -28.42 0.80 -12.68
C ILE A 657 -29.70 -0.02 -12.92
N LYS A 658 -30.82 0.51 -12.45
CA LYS A 658 -32.13 -0.11 -12.68
C LYS A 658 -32.65 0.25 -14.07
N LEU A 659 -33.15 -0.73 -14.81
CA LEU A 659 -33.74 -0.50 -16.13
C LEU A 659 -35.07 0.23 -16.00
N GLY A 660 -35.21 1.35 -16.71
CA GLY A 660 -36.46 2.11 -16.77
C GLY A 660 -37.55 1.39 -17.58
N PRO A 661 -38.80 1.90 -17.56
CA PRO A 661 -39.91 1.32 -18.31
C PRO A 661 -39.60 1.18 -19.80
N GLY A 662 -39.91 0.02 -20.40
CA GLY A 662 -39.70 -0.27 -21.83
C GLY A 662 -38.27 -0.61 -22.25
N VAL A 663 -37.27 -0.41 -21.37
CA VAL A 663 -35.86 -0.70 -21.69
C VAL A 663 -35.58 -2.20 -21.81
N ARG A 664 -36.24 -3.01 -20.98
CA ARG A 664 -36.11 -4.47 -21.01
C ARG A 664 -36.48 -5.03 -22.39
N ASP A 665 -37.60 -4.57 -22.95
CA ASP A 665 -38.10 -4.99 -24.26
C ASP A 665 -37.21 -4.50 -25.40
N ALA A 666 -36.56 -3.34 -25.22
CA ALA A 666 -35.58 -2.80 -26.17
C ALA A 666 -34.23 -3.55 -26.18
N GLY A 667 -34.04 -4.55 -25.31
CA GLY A 667 -32.79 -5.34 -25.21
C GLY A 667 -31.89 -4.95 -24.03
N GLY A 668 -32.38 -4.13 -23.10
CA GLY A 668 -31.67 -3.77 -21.87
C GLY A 668 -30.50 -2.81 -22.05
N LEU A 669 -29.70 -2.66 -20.99
CA LEU A 669 -28.52 -1.79 -20.96
C LEU A 669 -27.42 -2.31 -21.90
N HIS A 670 -26.84 -1.40 -22.69
CA HIS A 670 -25.68 -1.68 -23.54
C HIS A 670 -24.41 -1.10 -22.92
N ILE A 671 -23.37 -1.92 -22.81
CA ILE A 671 -22.06 -1.54 -22.27
C ILE A 671 -21.06 -1.38 -23.43
N VAL A 672 -20.41 -0.23 -23.49
CA VAL A 672 -19.36 0.08 -24.47
C VAL A 672 -18.04 0.31 -23.72
N GLY A 673 -17.11 -0.64 -23.82
CA GLY A 673 -15.73 -0.44 -23.38
C GLY A 673 -14.92 0.24 -24.47
N THR A 674 -14.26 1.34 -24.16
CA THR A 674 -13.49 2.12 -25.17
C THR A 674 -12.03 1.72 -25.25
N GLU A 675 -11.57 0.94 -24.26
CA GLU A 675 -10.26 0.32 -24.11
C GLU A 675 -10.39 -0.90 -23.19
N ARG A 676 -9.34 -1.73 -23.13
CA ARG A 676 -9.19 -2.78 -22.11
C ARG A 676 -8.39 -2.23 -20.95
N HIS A 677 -8.83 -2.49 -19.73
CA HIS A 677 -8.06 -2.14 -18.54
C HIS A 677 -6.85 -3.07 -18.39
N GLU A 678 -5.88 -2.68 -17.57
CA GLU A 678 -4.74 -3.52 -17.23
C GLU A 678 -5.15 -4.85 -16.60
N ALA A 679 -6.23 -4.82 -15.80
CA ALA A 679 -6.78 -5.98 -15.11
C ALA A 679 -8.11 -6.41 -15.74
N ARG A 680 -8.22 -7.72 -16.03
CA ARG A 680 -9.41 -8.35 -16.63
C ARG A 680 -10.63 -8.23 -15.73
N ARG A 681 -10.43 -8.18 -14.41
CA ARG A 681 -11.54 -8.03 -13.44
C ARG A 681 -12.26 -6.69 -13.59
N ILE A 682 -11.55 -5.60 -13.89
CA ILE A 682 -12.17 -4.27 -14.08
C ILE A 682 -13.09 -4.30 -15.30
N ASP A 683 -12.65 -4.95 -16.39
CA ASP A 683 -13.50 -5.15 -17.57
C ASP A 683 -14.74 -6.00 -17.25
N ARG A 684 -14.60 -7.05 -16.44
CA ARG A 684 -15.73 -7.89 -15.98
C ARG A 684 -16.71 -7.08 -15.13
N GLN A 685 -16.22 -6.20 -14.28
CA GLN A 685 -17.06 -5.31 -13.46
C GLN A 685 -17.82 -4.30 -14.31
N LEU A 686 -17.18 -3.74 -15.35
CA LEU A 686 -17.85 -2.88 -16.32
C LEU A 686 -18.97 -3.63 -17.05
N ARG A 687 -18.69 -4.84 -17.55
CA ARG A 687 -19.72 -5.71 -18.17
C ARG A 687 -20.86 -6.02 -17.19
N GLY A 688 -20.54 -6.32 -15.94
CA GLY A 688 -21.48 -6.61 -14.85
C GLY A 688 -22.41 -5.44 -14.46
N ARG A 689 -22.27 -4.27 -15.11
CA ARG A 689 -23.27 -3.20 -15.03
C ARG A 689 -24.56 -3.55 -15.77
N ALA A 690 -24.50 -4.42 -16.80
CA ALA A 690 -25.66 -4.95 -17.51
C ALA A 690 -25.94 -6.42 -17.15
N GLY A 691 -27.18 -6.86 -17.39
CA GLY A 691 -27.59 -8.25 -17.23
C GLY A 691 -27.90 -8.69 -15.79
N ARG A 692 -28.28 -7.75 -14.92
CA ARG A 692 -28.51 -7.98 -13.49
C ARG A 692 -29.81 -8.73 -13.25
N GLN A 693 -29.85 -9.67 -12.31
CA GLN A 693 -31.05 -10.47 -11.99
C GLN A 693 -31.74 -11.08 -13.23
N GLY A 694 -30.96 -11.50 -14.24
CA GLY A 694 -31.46 -12.08 -15.48
C GLY A 694 -32.10 -11.09 -16.46
N ASP A 695 -31.85 -9.79 -16.29
CA ASP A 695 -32.22 -8.79 -17.29
C ASP A 695 -31.46 -9.02 -18.60
N PRO A 696 -32.05 -8.67 -19.75
CA PRO A 696 -31.33 -8.59 -21.01
C PRO A 696 -30.30 -7.47 -20.96
N GLY A 697 -29.28 -7.58 -21.80
CA GLY A 697 -28.25 -6.56 -21.95
C GLY A 697 -27.21 -7.03 -22.94
N SER A 698 -26.32 -6.13 -23.34
CA SER A 698 -25.15 -6.53 -24.13
C SER A 698 -23.91 -5.75 -23.76
N SER A 699 -22.73 -6.31 -24.03
CA SER A 699 -21.45 -5.63 -23.87
C SER A 699 -20.57 -5.77 -25.10
N MET A 700 -19.82 -4.72 -25.43
CA MET A 700 -18.87 -4.70 -26.54
C MET A 700 -17.67 -3.82 -26.19
N PHE A 701 -16.46 -4.23 -26.58
CA PHE A 701 -15.25 -3.43 -26.40
C PHE A 701 -14.67 -3.01 -27.75
N PHE A 702 -14.23 -1.77 -27.84
CA PHE A 702 -13.59 -1.15 -28.99
C PHE A 702 -12.12 -0.90 -28.62
N LEU A 703 -11.18 -1.41 -29.42
CA LEU A 703 -9.74 -1.32 -29.16
C LEU A 703 -9.01 -0.73 -30.36
N SER A 704 -7.82 -0.18 -30.11
CA SER A 704 -6.90 0.30 -31.15
C SER A 704 -5.50 -0.26 -30.92
N LEU A 705 -4.73 -0.49 -31.99
CA LEU A 705 -3.31 -0.82 -31.90
C LEU A 705 -2.47 0.26 -31.21
N GLU A 706 -2.97 1.50 -31.19
CA GLU A 706 -2.34 2.64 -30.52
C GLU A 706 -2.67 2.73 -29.02
N ASP A 707 -3.53 1.87 -28.48
CA ASP A 707 -3.88 1.85 -27.06
C ASP A 707 -2.69 1.39 -26.20
N ASP A 708 -2.61 1.87 -24.96
CA ASP A 708 -1.43 1.69 -24.11
C ASP A 708 -1.17 0.22 -23.78
N LEU A 709 -2.23 -0.55 -23.52
CA LEU A 709 -2.13 -2.00 -23.34
C LEU A 709 -1.56 -2.70 -24.58
N MET A 710 -1.88 -2.22 -25.79
CA MET A 710 -1.39 -2.82 -27.05
C MET A 710 0.08 -2.46 -27.32
N ARG A 711 0.51 -1.25 -26.93
CA ARG A 711 1.91 -0.80 -27.03
C ARG A 711 2.85 -1.63 -26.18
N LEU A 712 2.40 -2.07 -25.00
CA LEU A 712 3.19 -2.93 -24.11
C LEU A 712 3.48 -4.31 -24.72
N PHE A 713 2.74 -4.74 -25.76
CA PHE A 713 2.82 -6.07 -26.34
C PHE A 713 3.10 -6.05 -27.84
N GLY A 714 4.30 -5.58 -28.22
CA GLY A 714 4.89 -5.82 -29.54
C GLY A 714 3.94 -5.50 -30.69
N SER A 715 3.27 -4.34 -30.61
CA SER A 715 2.36 -3.80 -31.62
C SER A 715 2.95 -3.92 -33.03
N ASP A 716 4.26 -3.76 -33.18
CA ASP A 716 5.00 -3.90 -34.44
C ASP A 716 4.88 -5.29 -35.10
N ARG A 717 4.74 -6.37 -34.33
CA ARG A 717 4.56 -7.72 -34.89
C ARG A 717 3.12 -7.88 -35.39
N ILE A 718 2.14 -7.36 -34.65
CA ILE A 718 0.73 -7.40 -35.03
C ILE A 718 0.47 -6.48 -36.23
N ALA A 719 1.01 -5.27 -36.21
CA ALA A 719 0.95 -4.30 -37.31
C ALA A 719 1.57 -4.86 -38.59
N ARG A 720 2.74 -5.53 -38.52
CA ARG A 720 3.34 -6.22 -39.69
C ARG A 720 2.50 -7.36 -40.24
N ILE A 721 1.76 -8.08 -39.39
CA ILE A 721 0.80 -9.10 -39.84
C ILE A 721 -0.38 -8.43 -40.55
N MET A 722 -0.85 -7.28 -40.05
CA MET A 722 -1.94 -6.51 -40.66
C MET A 722 -1.56 -5.92 -42.02
N GLU A 723 -0.35 -5.37 -42.15
CA GLU A 723 0.18 -4.90 -43.44
C GLU A 723 0.27 -6.03 -44.48
N ARG A 724 0.65 -7.24 -44.05
CA ARG A 724 0.69 -8.44 -44.91
C ARG A 724 -0.69 -8.97 -45.28
N LEU A 725 -1.70 -8.77 -44.43
CA LEU A 725 -3.09 -9.16 -44.69
C LEU A 725 -3.84 -8.16 -45.59
N GLY A 726 -3.24 -7.00 -45.88
CA GLY A 726 -3.81 -6.01 -46.81
C GLY A 726 -5.03 -5.27 -46.27
N LEU A 727 -5.23 -5.25 -44.95
CA LEU A 727 -6.35 -4.57 -44.29
C LEU A 727 -6.27 -3.06 -44.53
N LYS A 728 -7.36 -2.48 -45.03
CA LYS A 728 -7.44 -1.04 -45.36
C LYS A 728 -7.90 -0.21 -44.15
N GLU A 729 -7.62 1.09 -44.19
CA GLU A 729 -8.17 2.04 -43.21
C GLU A 729 -9.71 1.93 -43.18
N GLY A 730 -10.27 1.81 -41.97
CA GLY A 730 -11.70 1.58 -41.73
C GLY A 730 -12.19 0.13 -41.67
N GLU A 731 -11.36 -0.89 -41.94
CA GLU A 731 -11.78 -2.29 -41.81
C GLU A 731 -11.73 -2.80 -40.36
N VAL A 732 -12.87 -3.32 -39.89
CA VAL A 732 -13.02 -3.91 -38.55
C VAL A 732 -12.33 -5.26 -38.48
N ILE A 733 -11.51 -5.45 -37.44
CA ILE A 733 -10.86 -6.73 -37.18
C ILE A 733 -11.58 -7.42 -36.02
N THR A 734 -12.37 -8.44 -36.33
CA THR A 734 -12.95 -9.36 -35.35
C THR A 734 -12.33 -10.73 -35.54
N HIS A 735 -11.35 -11.09 -34.71
CA HIS A 735 -10.77 -12.42 -34.73
C HIS A 735 -10.54 -12.97 -33.31
N PRO A 736 -11.10 -14.13 -32.94
CA PRO A 736 -10.98 -14.69 -31.59
C PRO A 736 -9.54 -14.90 -31.09
N LEU A 737 -8.58 -15.09 -32.01
CA LEU A 737 -7.15 -15.18 -31.66
C LEU A 737 -6.57 -13.87 -31.13
N ILE A 738 -7.08 -12.71 -31.59
CA ILE A 738 -6.58 -11.41 -31.13
C ILE A 738 -7.16 -11.12 -29.75
N THR A 739 -8.46 -11.36 -29.53
CA THR A 739 -9.08 -11.30 -28.18
C THR A 739 -8.31 -12.12 -27.16
N LYS A 740 -7.96 -13.38 -27.49
CA LYS A 740 -7.11 -14.23 -26.64
C LYS A 740 -5.70 -13.68 -26.42
N SER A 741 -5.15 -12.94 -27.38
CA SER A 741 -3.82 -12.33 -27.25
C SER A 741 -3.88 -11.14 -26.28
N VAL A 742 -4.96 -10.35 -26.32
CA VAL A 742 -5.21 -9.27 -25.36
C VAL A 742 -5.44 -9.82 -23.95
N GLU A 743 -6.20 -10.91 -23.79
CA GLU A 743 -6.36 -11.55 -22.48
C GLU A 743 -5.04 -12.05 -21.89
N ARG A 744 -4.13 -12.59 -22.73
CA ARG A 744 -2.77 -12.96 -22.29
C ARG A 744 -1.94 -11.75 -21.89
N ALA A 745 -2.12 -10.62 -22.57
CA ALA A 745 -1.46 -9.37 -22.23
C ALA A 745 -1.90 -8.87 -20.85
N GLN A 746 -3.21 -8.81 -20.60
CA GLN A 746 -3.77 -8.45 -19.29
C GLN A 746 -3.23 -9.36 -18.18
N LYS A 747 -3.26 -10.68 -18.38
CA LYS A 747 -2.74 -11.64 -17.38
C LYS A 747 -1.28 -11.39 -17.04
N LYS A 748 -0.44 -11.06 -18.02
CA LYS A 748 0.99 -10.77 -17.77
C LYS A 748 1.18 -9.45 -17.01
N VAL A 749 0.35 -8.44 -17.27
CA VAL A 749 0.36 -7.18 -16.50
C VAL A 749 -0.10 -7.42 -15.06
N GLU A 750 -1.15 -8.23 -14.86
CA GLU A 750 -1.63 -8.65 -13.53
C GLU A 750 -0.54 -9.40 -12.75
N GLU A 751 0.11 -10.41 -13.35
CA GLU A 751 1.22 -11.16 -12.74
C GLU A 751 2.39 -10.24 -12.35
N ASN A 752 2.70 -9.24 -13.17
CA ASN A 752 3.73 -8.25 -12.85
C ASN A 752 3.32 -7.35 -11.68
N ASN A 753 2.08 -6.84 -11.68
CA ASN A 753 1.56 -6.02 -10.60
C ASN A 753 1.50 -6.78 -9.27
N PHE A 754 1.13 -8.07 -9.31
CA PHE A 754 1.21 -8.97 -8.16
C PHE A 754 2.65 -9.10 -7.64
N GLY A 755 3.62 -9.25 -8.53
CA GLY A 755 5.05 -9.29 -8.15
C GLY A 755 5.52 -8.04 -7.41
N ILE A 756 5.07 -6.86 -7.84
CA ILE A 756 5.37 -5.58 -7.16
C ILE A 756 4.75 -5.55 -5.76
N ARG A 757 3.46 -5.88 -5.63
CA ARG A 757 2.76 -5.92 -4.33
C ARG A 757 3.37 -6.92 -3.36
N LYS A 758 3.73 -8.10 -3.85
CA LYS A 758 4.38 -9.14 -3.05
C LYS A 758 5.71 -8.65 -2.47
N ARG A 759 6.55 -8.00 -3.28
CA ARG A 759 7.81 -7.42 -2.80
C ARG A 759 7.57 -6.34 -1.76
N LEU A 760 6.64 -5.41 -2.02
CA LEU A 760 6.29 -4.35 -1.07
C LEU A 760 5.87 -4.92 0.29
N LEU A 761 5.05 -5.98 0.28
CA LEU A 761 4.66 -6.70 1.49
C LEU A 761 5.84 -7.37 2.19
N GLU A 762 6.79 -7.95 1.45
CA GLU A 762 7.98 -8.59 2.05
C GLU A 762 8.86 -7.60 2.82
N TYR A 763 9.04 -6.38 2.30
CA TYR A 763 9.73 -5.30 3.02
C TYR A 763 8.94 -4.86 4.27
N ASP A 764 7.63 -4.61 4.12
CA ASP A 764 6.81 -4.18 5.26
C ASP A 764 6.64 -5.28 6.32
N ASN A 765 6.72 -6.57 5.98
CA ASN A 765 6.68 -7.65 6.98
C ASN A 765 7.85 -7.54 7.98
N VAL A 766 9.03 -7.11 7.53
CA VAL A 766 10.18 -6.85 8.40
C VAL A 766 9.87 -5.70 9.35
N MET A 767 9.36 -4.59 8.80
CA MET A 767 8.95 -3.43 9.60
C MET A 767 7.79 -3.75 10.55
N ASN A 768 6.87 -4.63 10.16
CA ASN A 768 5.72 -5.01 10.97
C ASN A 768 6.14 -5.80 12.22
N GLN A 769 7.14 -6.69 12.10
CA GLN A 769 7.70 -7.40 13.26
C GLN A 769 8.34 -6.43 14.27
N GLN A 770 9.11 -5.46 13.78
CA GLN A 770 9.70 -4.42 14.62
C GLN A 770 8.62 -3.54 15.28
N ARG A 771 7.60 -3.16 14.50
CA ARG A 771 6.46 -2.36 14.95
C ARG A 771 5.67 -3.04 16.05
N GLU A 772 5.44 -4.35 15.94
CA GLU A 772 4.71 -5.12 16.95
C GLU A 772 5.39 -5.03 18.32
N VAL A 773 6.72 -5.16 18.37
CA VAL A 773 7.51 -5.01 19.60
C VAL A 773 7.39 -3.58 20.16
N VAL A 774 7.58 -2.57 19.30
CA VAL A 774 7.54 -1.15 19.70
C VAL A 774 6.15 -0.73 20.17
N TYR A 775 5.10 -1.09 19.43
CA TYR A 775 3.72 -0.72 19.73
C TYR A 775 3.19 -1.45 20.96
N THR A 776 3.60 -2.71 21.18
CA THR A 776 3.25 -3.44 22.41
C THR A 776 3.85 -2.75 23.63
N ARG A 777 5.14 -2.40 23.58
CA ARG A 777 5.81 -1.67 24.67
C ARG A 777 5.19 -0.30 24.93
N ARG A 778 4.92 0.46 23.86
CA ARG A 778 4.26 1.76 23.93
C ARG A 778 2.86 1.64 24.55
N ARG A 779 2.05 0.69 24.09
CA ARG A 779 0.68 0.45 24.61
C ARG A 779 0.71 0.05 26.07
N ARG A 780 1.68 -0.77 26.50
CA ARG A 780 1.90 -1.09 27.92
C ARG A 780 2.17 0.16 28.74
N ALA A 781 3.07 1.04 28.30
CA ALA A 781 3.33 2.31 28.98
C ALA A 781 2.11 3.26 29.03
N LEU A 782 1.28 3.25 27.99
CA LEU A 782 0.08 4.08 27.90
C LEU A 782 -1.06 3.60 28.82
N VAL A 783 -1.27 2.28 28.91
CA VAL A 783 -2.45 1.69 29.57
C VAL A 783 -2.17 1.30 31.02
N SER A 784 -0.94 0.87 31.34
CA SER A 784 -0.60 0.37 32.68
C SER A 784 -0.63 1.49 33.70
N ASP A 785 -1.08 1.20 34.93
CA ASP A 785 -1.08 2.19 36.00
C ASP A 785 0.33 2.49 36.51
N ARG A 786 1.22 1.48 36.47
CA ARG A 786 2.62 1.56 36.86
C ARG A 786 3.51 0.79 35.87
N ILE A 787 4.72 1.29 35.62
CA ILE A 787 5.74 0.63 34.79
C ILE A 787 7.13 0.62 35.46
N LYS A 788 7.15 0.75 36.79
CA LYS A 788 8.38 0.74 37.60
C LYS A 788 9.19 -0.52 37.37
N ASP A 789 8.54 -1.68 37.36
CA ASP A 789 9.21 -2.97 37.22
C ASP A 789 9.80 -3.10 35.82
N ASP A 790 9.08 -2.64 34.79
CA ASP A 790 9.62 -2.54 33.43
C ASP A 790 10.89 -1.68 33.37
N VAL A 791 10.98 -0.59 34.13
CA VAL A 791 12.20 0.24 34.20
C VAL A 791 13.31 -0.48 34.97
N LEU A 792 12.99 -1.21 36.03
CA LEU A 792 13.97 -1.95 36.83
C LEU A 792 14.51 -3.19 36.11
N ASP A 793 13.71 -3.85 35.28
CA ASP A 793 14.16 -4.96 34.43
C ASP A 793 15.21 -4.46 33.41
N LEU A 794 15.00 -3.27 32.84
CA LEU A 794 16.00 -2.63 31.96
C LEU A 794 17.28 -2.22 32.70
N VAL A 795 17.19 -1.94 34.01
CA VAL A 795 18.38 -1.71 34.85
C VAL A 795 19.18 -3.00 35.02
N ASP A 796 18.51 -4.14 35.14
CA ASP A 796 19.19 -5.45 35.20
C ASP A 796 19.94 -5.75 33.89
N GLU A 797 19.30 -5.53 32.73
CA GLU A 797 19.96 -5.64 31.42
C GLU A 797 21.19 -4.72 31.31
N LEU A 798 21.04 -3.45 31.73
CA LEU A 798 22.15 -2.50 31.75
C LEU A 798 23.26 -2.94 32.70
N ALA A 799 22.91 -3.46 33.88
CA ALA A 799 23.87 -3.95 34.87
C ALA A 799 24.66 -5.13 34.29
N GLN A 800 23.99 -6.11 33.67
CA GLN A 800 24.63 -7.24 32.99
C GLN A 800 25.63 -6.75 31.94
N LYS A 801 25.24 -5.79 31.08
CA LYS A 801 26.12 -5.22 30.05
C LYS A 801 27.34 -4.52 30.64
N LEU A 802 27.16 -3.74 31.71
CA LEU A 802 28.26 -3.06 32.39
C LEU A 802 29.21 -4.04 33.10
N VAL A 803 28.69 -5.11 33.70
CA VAL A 803 29.51 -6.18 34.30
C VAL A 803 30.30 -6.90 33.22
N GLU A 804 29.68 -7.30 32.11
CA GLU A 804 30.38 -7.96 30.99
C GLU A 804 31.51 -7.09 30.43
N LYS A 805 31.28 -5.78 30.34
CA LYS A 805 32.28 -4.83 29.83
C LYS A 805 33.48 -4.65 30.76
N TYR A 806 33.26 -4.50 32.07
CA TYR A 806 34.31 -4.04 33.00
C TYR A 806 34.85 -5.09 33.96
N TYR A 807 34.14 -6.21 34.16
CA TYR A 807 34.51 -7.19 35.18
C TYR A 807 35.79 -7.96 34.83
N ASP A 808 35.88 -8.49 33.61
CA ASP A 808 37.01 -9.34 33.19
C ASP A 808 38.32 -8.56 33.12
N GLU A 809 38.26 -7.27 32.79
CA GLU A 809 39.41 -6.36 32.76
C GLU A 809 39.73 -5.76 34.15
N GLY A 810 38.88 -5.98 35.16
CA GLY A 810 39.11 -5.50 36.53
C GLY A 810 38.91 -3.99 36.73
N GLU A 811 38.21 -3.33 35.80
CA GLU A 811 38.09 -1.86 35.74
C GLU A 811 36.97 -1.29 36.64
N ILE A 812 37.04 -1.55 37.96
CA ILE A 812 36.00 -1.12 38.91
C ILE A 812 35.75 0.39 38.91
N GLU A 813 36.79 1.22 38.76
CA GLU A 813 36.62 2.68 38.78
C GLU A 813 35.96 3.20 37.50
N ALA A 814 36.19 2.56 36.35
CA ALA A 814 35.46 2.86 35.12
C ALA A 814 33.98 2.48 35.25
N LEU A 815 33.69 1.29 35.80
CA LEU A 815 32.32 0.85 36.11
C LEU A 815 31.60 1.84 37.04
N LYS A 816 32.24 2.27 38.13
CA LYS A 816 31.66 3.27 39.06
C LYS A 816 31.37 4.60 38.37
N ASN A 817 32.27 5.07 37.50
CA ASN A 817 32.07 6.31 36.78
C ASN A 817 30.91 6.21 35.78
N ASP A 818 30.81 5.10 35.05
CA ASP A 818 29.69 4.86 34.13
C ASP A 818 28.36 4.81 34.88
N LEU A 819 28.28 4.08 36.00
CA LEU A 819 27.08 4.01 36.84
C LEU A 819 26.65 5.38 37.40
N ARG A 820 27.62 6.20 37.85
CA ARG A 820 27.32 7.58 38.26
C ARG A 820 26.83 8.42 37.10
N SER A 821 27.46 8.28 35.93
CA SER A 821 27.09 9.08 34.75
C SER A 821 25.72 8.70 34.19
N GLN A 822 25.33 7.42 34.23
CA GLN A 822 24.08 6.93 33.63
C GLN A 822 22.93 6.90 34.64
N LEU A 823 23.17 6.39 35.85
CA LEU A 823 22.14 6.15 36.86
C LEU A 823 22.16 7.13 38.04
N LEU A 824 23.19 7.97 38.19
CA LEU A 824 23.44 8.75 39.40
C LEU A 824 23.58 7.88 40.66
N VAL A 825 23.97 6.61 40.48
CA VAL A 825 24.15 5.62 41.55
C VAL A 825 25.64 5.49 41.88
N ASP A 826 25.95 5.35 43.17
CA ASP A 826 27.31 5.11 43.63
C ASP A 826 27.43 3.70 44.20
N LEU A 827 28.40 2.94 43.68
CA LEU A 827 28.60 1.54 44.04
C LEU A 827 29.62 1.42 45.19
N GLN A 828 29.17 0.88 46.32
CA GLN A 828 30.00 0.75 47.53
C GLN A 828 30.76 -0.60 47.55
N ILE A 829 31.54 -0.88 46.49
CA ILE A 829 32.38 -2.07 46.39
C ILE A 829 33.84 -1.67 46.49
N ALA A 830 34.57 -2.32 47.40
CA ALA A 830 36.02 -2.17 47.50
C ALA A 830 36.71 -2.89 46.32
N PRO A 831 37.80 -2.34 45.73
CA PRO A 831 38.50 -2.97 44.62
C PRO A 831 38.91 -4.42 44.87
N GLN A 832 39.23 -4.76 46.13
CA GLN A 832 39.62 -6.10 46.56
C GLN A 832 38.44 -7.11 46.58
N GLN A 833 37.20 -6.61 46.64
CA GLN A 833 35.99 -7.43 46.66
C GLN A 833 35.36 -7.59 45.27
N PHE A 834 35.77 -6.78 44.29
CA PHE A 834 35.19 -6.73 42.95
C PHE A 834 35.25 -8.08 42.24
N GLN A 835 36.42 -8.72 42.23
CA GLN A 835 36.58 -10.04 41.61
C GLN A 835 36.11 -11.18 42.53
N SER A 836 36.10 -11.00 43.86
CA SER A 836 35.79 -12.10 44.78
C SER A 836 34.30 -12.45 44.86
N ILE A 837 33.42 -11.51 44.54
CA ILE A 837 31.95 -11.73 44.58
C ILE A 837 31.38 -12.29 43.27
N GLY A 838 32.20 -12.46 42.22
CA GLY A 838 31.75 -12.96 40.93
C GLY A 838 30.99 -11.93 40.09
N LYS A 839 30.78 -12.24 38.80
CA LYS A 839 29.99 -11.39 37.88
C LYS A 839 28.57 -11.17 38.39
N ASP A 840 27.90 -12.25 38.79
CA ASP A 840 26.52 -12.19 39.32
C ASP A 840 26.45 -11.36 40.61
N GLY A 841 27.43 -11.50 41.52
CA GLY A 841 27.46 -10.71 42.76
C GLY A 841 27.68 -9.23 42.52
N VAL A 842 28.48 -8.84 41.51
CA VAL A 842 28.60 -7.43 41.10
C VAL A 842 27.28 -6.93 40.51
N ARG A 843 26.62 -7.73 39.65
CA ARG A 843 25.33 -7.38 39.06
C ARG A 843 24.28 -7.13 40.16
N ASP A 844 24.16 -8.04 41.11
CA ASP A 844 23.20 -7.94 42.21
C ASP A 844 23.40 -6.67 43.06
N GLU A 845 24.65 -6.29 43.33
CA GLU A 845 24.95 -5.06 44.06
C GLU A 845 24.64 -3.79 43.25
N ILE A 846 24.80 -3.81 41.92
CA ILE A 846 24.34 -2.72 41.04
C ILE A 846 22.82 -2.57 41.12
N ILE A 847 22.08 -3.68 40.95
CA ILE A 847 20.61 -3.70 40.99
C ILE A 847 20.12 -3.17 42.34
N LYS A 848 20.72 -3.65 43.44
CA LYS A 848 20.37 -3.23 44.80
C LYS A 848 20.61 -1.73 45.01
N ALA A 849 21.76 -1.21 44.58
CA ALA A 849 22.06 0.22 44.68
C ALA A 849 21.10 1.07 43.83
N ALA A 850 20.74 0.59 42.64
CA ALA A 850 19.78 1.25 41.76
C ALA A 850 18.35 1.24 42.34
N ARG A 851 17.87 0.10 42.86
CA ARG A 851 16.57 -0.03 43.54
C ARG A 851 16.48 0.91 44.75
N GLU A 852 17.54 1.01 45.54
CA GLU A 852 17.61 1.91 46.69
C GLU A 852 17.54 3.39 46.26
N PHE A 853 18.26 3.78 45.22
CA PHE A 853 18.16 5.13 44.65
C PHE A 853 16.74 5.42 44.15
N TYR A 854 16.16 4.49 43.38
CA TYR A 854 14.83 4.65 42.80
C TYR A 854 13.76 4.78 43.87
N ARG A 855 13.85 3.98 44.95
CA ARG A 855 12.96 4.09 46.12
C ARG A 855 13.05 5.46 46.78
N ARG A 856 14.25 5.96 47.06
CA ARG A 856 14.45 7.30 47.65
C ARG A 856 13.93 8.41 46.75
N LYS A 857 14.09 8.27 45.44
CA LYS A 857 13.55 9.21 44.45
C LYS A 857 12.02 9.21 44.48
N GLU A 858 11.40 8.05 44.52
CA GLU A 858 9.95 7.90 44.62
C GLU A 858 9.39 8.47 45.93
N GLU A 859 10.02 8.19 47.07
CA GLU A 859 9.64 8.77 48.37
C GLU A 859 9.65 10.30 48.35
N LYS A 860 10.61 10.89 47.63
CA LYS A 860 10.73 12.35 47.48
C LYS A 860 9.69 12.95 46.54
N LEU A 861 9.38 12.29 45.43
CA LEU A 861 8.47 12.81 44.39
C LEU A 861 7.00 12.45 44.63
N GLY A 862 6.74 11.40 45.40
CA GLY A 862 5.42 10.80 45.56
C GLY A 862 5.10 9.78 44.45
N HIS A 863 4.29 8.79 44.82
CA HIS A 863 3.95 7.64 43.96
C HIS A 863 3.32 8.06 42.62
N GLU A 864 2.32 8.96 42.64
CA GLU A 864 1.61 9.37 41.42
C GLU A 864 2.51 10.13 40.43
N MET A 865 3.31 11.07 40.92
CA MET A 865 4.24 11.84 40.09
C MET A 865 5.31 10.92 39.48
N MET A 866 5.83 9.97 40.27
CA MET A 866 6.81 9.01 39.77
C MET A 866 6.23 8.13 38.66
N ALA A 867 5.00 7.63 38.83
CA ALA A 867 4.31 6.86 37.80
C ALA A 867 4.09 7.68 36.51
N GLN A 868 3.76 8.97 36.61
CA GLN A 868 3.63 9.84 35.45
C GLN A 868 4.98 10.08 34.75
N ILE A 869 6.06 10.28 35.52
CA ILE A 869 7.42 10.43 34.98
C ILE A 869 7.84 9.18 34.23
N GLU A 870 7.66 8.01 34.82
CA GLU A 870 7.98 6.72 34.21
C GLU A 870 7.31 6.60 32.82
N LYS A 871 5.98 6.78 32.77
CA LYS A 871 5.21 6.71 31.51
C LYS A 871 5.67 7.74 30.49
N MET A 872 5.83 8.99 30.92
CA MET A 872 6.28 10.08 30.05
C MET A 872 7.65 9.77 29.44
N VAL A 873 8.60 9.27 30.24
CA VAL A 873 9.94 8.94 29.78
C VAL A 873 9.89 7.82 28.75
N VAL A 874 9.19 6.72 29.06
CA VAL A 874 9.10 5.58 28.12
C VAL A 874 8.45 6.01 26.81
N LEU A 875 7.30 6.68 26.86
CA LEU A 875 6.59 7.12 25.65
C LEU A 875 7.44 8.08 24.81
N ARG A 876 8.09 9.06 25.45
CA ARG A 876 8.91 10.06 24.76
C ARG A 876 10.14 9.44 24.10
N VAL A 877 10.89 8.64 24.85
CA VAL A 877 12.14 8.04 24.36
C VAL A 877 11.84 7.07 23.21
N VAL A 878 10.82 6.21 23.38
CA VAL A 878 10.39 5.29 22.33
C VAL A 878 9.97 6.06 21.09
N ASP A 879 9.15 7.11 21.21
CA ASP A 879 8.71 7.90 20.04
C ASP A 879 9.87 8.57 19.33
N GLU A 880 10.78 9.21 20.07
CA GLU A 880 11.92 9.94 19.52
C GLU A 880 12.82 9.00 18.73
N LYS A 881 13.27 7.91 19.37
CA LYS A 881 14.15 6.92 18.73
C LYS A 881 13.46 6.16 17.60
N TRP A 882 12.16 5.88 17.73
CA TRP A 882 11.44 5.14 16.69
C TRP A 882 11.31 5.97 15.41
N LYS A 883 11.09 7.29 15.53
CA LYS A 883 11.07 8.18 14.36
C LYS A 883 12.42 8.19 13.63
N ASP A 884 13.52 8.24 14.37
CA ASP A 884 14.87 8.18 13.78
C ASP A 884 15.09 6.84 13.07
N HIS A 885 14.76 5.73 13.73
CA HIS A 885 14.82 4.40 13.14
C HIS A 885 13.97 4.27 11.87
N LEU A 886 12.75 4.80 11.84
CA LEU A 886 11.90 4.79 10.64
C LEU A 886 12.57 5.51 9.46
N ARG A 887 13.27 6.61 9.70
CA ARG A 887 14.01 7.34 8.66
C ARG A 887 15.18 6.52 8.13
N GLU A 888 15.99 5.95 9.03
CA GLU A 888 17.11 5.09 8.62
C GLU A 888 16.62 3.85 7.84
N MET A 889 15.45 3.32 8.20
CA MET A 889 14.81 2.22 7.48
C MET A 889 14.31 2.60 6.08
N ASP A 890 13.82 3.82 5.89
CA ASP A 890 13.47 4.36 4.58
C ASP A 890 14.74 4.51 3.71
N ASP A 891 15.81 5.10 4.26
CA ASP A 891 17.11 5.25 3.58
C ASP A 891 17.70 3.89 3.16
N LEU A 892 17.65 2.90 4.06
CA LEU A 892 18.11 1.54 3.80
C LEU A 892 17.32 0.90 2.65
N LYS A 893 16.00 1.06 2.66
CA LYS A 893 15.11 0.48 1.65
C LYS A 893 15.40 1.06 0.26
N GLU A 894 15.70 2.35 0.16
CA GLU A 894 16.07 2.97 -1.12
C GLU A 894 17.47 2.52 -1.60
N GLY A 895 18.43 2.44 -0.67
CA GLY A 895 19.83 2.09 -0.98
C GLY A 895 20.07 0.60 -1.31
N ILE A 896 19.24 -0.32 -0.81
CA ILE A 896 19.50 -1.77 -0.90
C ILE A 896 19.50 -2.30 -2.35
N HIS A 897 18.82 -1.62 -3.27
CA HIS A 897 18.75 -2.03 -4.67
C HIS A 897 20.10 -1.94 -5.39
N LEU A 898 21.01 -1.08 -4.91
CA LEU A 898 22.38 -0.99 -5.44
C LEU A 898 23.24 -2.21 -5.06
N ARG A 899 22.84 -3.00 -4.06
CA ARG A 899 23.54 -4.24 -3.70
C ARG A 899 23.17 -5.43 -4.60
N ALA A 900 22.09 -5.32 -5.39
CA ALA A 900 21.69 -6.32 -6.38
C ALA A 900 22.77 -6.55 -7.47
N TYR A 901 23.63 -5.55 -7.72
CA TYR A 901 24.77 -5.66 -8.63
C TYR A 901 25.79 -6.74 -8.20
N GLY A 902 25.79 -7.13 -6.92
CA GLY A 902 26.65 -8.17 -6.36
C GLY A 902 26.12 -9.60 -6.45
N GLN A 903 25.06 -9.88 -7.23
CA GLN A 903 24.38 -11.19 -7.33
C GLN A 903 23.78 -11.72 -6.01
N LYS A 904 23.55 -10.85 -5.04
CA LYS A 904 22.86 -11.19 -3.79
C LYS A 904 21.40 -10.75 -3.84
N ASP A 905 20.53 -11.47 -3.14
CA ASP A 905 19.11 -11.13 -3.04
C ASP A 905 18.90 -9.89 -2.13
N PRO A 906 18.40 -8.76 -2.66
CA PRO A 906 18.22 -7.53 -1.88
C PRO A 906 17.34 -7.68 -0.64
N ILE A 907 16.33 -8.57 -0.66
CA ILE A 907 15.44 -8.73 0.50
C ILE A 907 16.15 -9.41 1.68
N VAL A 908 17.10 -10.31 1.39
CA VAL A 908 17.87 -11.03 2.43
C VAL A 908 18.85 -10.08 3.09
N GLU A 909 19.53 -9.26 2.30
CA GLU A 909 20.43 -8.23 2.80
C GLU A 909 19.65 -7.16 3.61
N TYR A 910 18.50 -6.71 3.09
CA TYR A 910 17.60 -5.80 3.82
C TYR A 910 17.21 -6.36 5.19
N LYS A 911 16.76 -7.63 5.24
CA LYS A 911 16.37 -8.28 6.51
C LYS A 911 17.50 -8.31 7.52
N THR A 912 18.70 -8.62 7.07
CA THR A 912 19.88 -8.76 7.95
C THR A 912 20.29 -7.40 8.52
N GLU A 913 20.36 -6.38 7.66
CA GLU A 913 20.74 -5.03 8.08
C GLU A 913 19.66 -4.38 8.94
N ALA A 914 18.39 -4.50 8.54
CA ALA A 914 17.24 -4.04 9.32
C ALA A 914 17.19 -4.67 10.71
N PHE A 915 17.52 -5.96 10.84
CA PHE A 915 17.57 -6.63 12.13
C PHE A 915 18.69 -6.07 13.02
N ASN A 916 19.89 -5.88 12.47
CA ASN A 916 21.01 -5.31 13.23
C ASN A 916 20.72 -3.88 13.69
N MET A 917 20.19 -3.03 12.80
CA MET A 917 19.77 -1.67 13.12
C MET A 917 18.69 -1.67 14.21
N PHE A 918 17.72 -2.61 14.14
CA PHE A 918 16.69 -2.72 15.16
C PHE A 918 17.22 -3.16 16.53
N MET A 919 18.18 -4.08 16.57
CA MET A 919 18.83 -4.48 17.83
C MET A 919 19.61 -3.32 18.45
N GLU A 920 20.32 -2.54 17.63
CA GLU A 920 20.99 -1.32 18.09
C GLU A 920 19.99 -0.27 18.59
N PHE A 921 18.90 -0.06 17.85
CA PHE A 921 17.79 0.80 18.27
C PHE A 921 17.22 0.38 19.63
N LEU A 922 16.96 -0.91 19.86
CA LEU A 922 16.44 -1.40 21.14
C LEU A 922 17.41 -1.13 22.29
N ASP A 923 18.71 -1.37 22.08
CA ASP A 923 19.76 -1.10 23.07
C ASP A 923 19.84 0.39 23.42
N GLN A 924 19.76 1.28 22.41
CA GLN A 924 19.72 2.72 22.61
C GLN A 924 18.46 3.15 23.37
N VAL A 925 17.29 2.61 23.02
CA VAL A 925 16.02 2.90 23.71
C VAL A 925 16.08 2.44 25.17
N ASN A 926 16.54 1.22 25.44
CA ASN A 926 16.64 0.67 26.79
C ASN A 926 17.55 1.55 27.66
N THR A 927 18.74 1.87 27.15
CA THR A 927 19.72 2.70 27.87
C THR A 927 19.19 4.11 28.13
N GLU A 928 18.54 4.74 27.14
CA GLU A 928 18.02 6.10 27.26
C GLU A 928 16.81 6.19 28.19
N ILE A 929 15.91 5.19 28.17
CA ILE A 929 14.78 5.09 29.12
C ILE A 929 15.31 5.07 30.54
N VAL A 930 16.23 4.15 30.84
CA VAL A 930 16.78 3.98 32.18
C VAL A 930 17.51 5.25 32.62
N THR A 931 18.40 5.76 31.77
CA THR A 931 19.19 6.97 32.05
C THR A 931 18.29 8.17 32.34
N THR A 932 17.29 8.41 31.48
CA THR A 932 16.35 9.53 31.65
C THR A 932 15.47 9.33 32.88
N ALA A 933 14.97 8.12 33.12
CA ALA A 933 14.12 7.82 34.27
C ALA A 933 14.85 8.04 35.60
N PHE A 934 16.16 7.78 35.68
CA PHE A 934 16.96 8.06 36.88
C PHE A 934 17.31 9.55 37.02
N LYS A 935 17.71 10.22 35.93
CA LYS A 935 18.17 11.62 35.95
C LYS A 935 17.08 12.67 36.04
N LEU A 936 15.88 12.39 35.53
CA LEU A 936 14.83 13.40 35.41
C LEU A 936 14.26 13.75 36.80
N TYR A 937 14.50 14.97 37.27
CA TYR A 937 13.80 15.57 38.42
C TYR A 937 12.94 16.73 37.91
N PRO A 938 11.63 16.74 38.18
CA PRO A 938 10.82 17.91 37.88
C PRO A 938 11.34 19.10 38.67
N VAL A 939 11.59 20.22 37.99
CA VAL A 939 11.91 21.48 38.66
C VAL A 939 10.64 21.96 39.36
N GLU A 940 10.72 22.26 40.66
CA GLU A 940 9.64 22.95 41.38
C GLU A 940 9.30 24.23 40.61
N THR A 941 8.21 24.18 39.85
CA THR A 941 7.69 25.33 39.13
C THR A 941 6.40 25.74 39.81
N GLN A 942 6.41 26.96 40.34
CA GLN A 942 5.22 27.75 40.65
C GLN A 942 4.13 27.43 39.64
N GLN A 943 2.94 27.05 40.14
CA GLN A 943 1.66 26.91 39.43
C GLN A 943 1.78 27.19 37.93
N LEU A 944 2.17 26.16 37.17
CA LEU A 944 2.02 26.19 35.72
C LEU A 944 0.54 26.44 35.44
N PRO A 945 0.17 27.47 34.67
CA PRO A 945 -1.21 27.58 34.19
C PRO A 945 -1.51 26.29 33.46
N MET A 946 -2.68 25.70 33.72
CA MET A 946 -3.15 24.55 32.95
C MET A 946 -2.89 24.82 31.47
N ARG A 947 -1.99 24.04 30.86
CA ARG A 947 -1.75 24.11 29.42
C ARG A 947 -3.09 23.81 28.77
N GLY A 948 -3.69 24.82 28.14
CA GLY A 948 -4.78 24.60 27.19
C GLY A 948 -4.34 23.63 26.09
N PRO A 949 -5.29 23.04 25.34
CA PRO A 949 -5.00 22.02 24.35
C PRO A 949 -3.87 22.50 23.43
N ARG A 950 -2.78 21.71 23.35
CA ARG A 950 -1.71 21.92 22.37
C ARG A 950 -2.41 22.08 21.01
N ARG A 951 -2.17 23.20 20.32
CA ARG A 951 -2.57 23.30 18.90
C ARG A 951 -1.98 22.07 18.19
N PRO A 952 -2.78 21.30 17.44
CA PRO A 952 -2.24 20.18 16.68
C PRO A 952 -1.08 20.71 15.83
N GLN A 953 0.09 20.08 15.93
CA GLN A 953 1.04 20.17 14.83
C GLN A 953 0.29 19.72 13.57
N GLN A 954 0.48 20.39 12.43
CA GLN A 954 -0.11 19.96 11.16
C GLN A 954 0.51 18.62 10.77
N ILE A 955 -0.06 17.54 11.32
CA ILE A 955 0.20 16.16 10.91
C ILE A 955 -0.54 15.98 9.60
N ARG A 956 0.18 15.59 8.55
CA ARG A 956 -0.40 15.33 7.22
C ARG A 956 -0.48 13.83 7.01
N THR A 957 -1.64 13.35 6.60
CA THR A 957 -1.84 11.97 6.14
C THR A 957 -1.60 11.94 4.63
N SER A 958 -0.76 11.01 4.16
CA SER A 958 -0.49 10.82 2.74
C SER A 958 -0.75 9.36 2.34
N HIS A 959 -1.13 9.19 1.08
CA HIS A 959 -1.25 7.91 0.40
C HIS A 959 -0.36 8.02 -0.84
N GLU A 960 0.87 7.52 -0.74
CA GLU A 960 1.90 7.70 -1.78
C GLU A 960 1.87 6.57 -2.79
N GLU A 961 1.83 6.92 -4.09
CA GLU A 961 1.92 5.94 -5.17
C GLU A 961 3.29 5.27 -5.22
N ALA A 962 3.31 3.96 -5.48
CA ALA A 962 4.53 3.15 -5.58
C ALA A 962 5.57 3.68 -6.59
N GLY A 963 5.17 4.61 -7.47
CA GLY A 963 6.06 5.31 -8.41
C GLY A 963 7.08 6.24 -7.76
N GLY A 964 6.84 6.73 -6.53
CA GLY A 964 7.78 7.56 -5.78
C GLY A 964 8.86 6.77 -5.03
N LEU A 965 8.64 5.46 -4.82
CA LEU A 965 9.43 4.58 -3.96
C LEU A 965 10.56 3.83 -4.72
N GLY A 966 11.11 4.40 -5.78
CA GLY A 966 12.28 3.83 -6.48
C GLY A 966 12.04 2.51 -7.24
N PHE A 967 10.79 2.03 -7.38
CA PHE A 967 10.46 0.79 -8.10
C PHE A 967 10.47 0.95 -9.64
N ARG A 968 11.56 1.47 -10.23
CA ARG A 968 11.89 1.24 -11.65
C ARG A 968 13.11 0.33 -11.74
N GLY A 969 12.87 -0.98 -11.68
CA GLY A 969 13.89 -1.98 -11.98
C GLY A 969 14.25 -1.98 -13.47
N ASN A 970 15.55 -2.01 -13.76
CA ASN A 970 16.14 -2.17 -15.09
C ASN A 970 15.44 -3.28 -15.88
N ARG A 971 14.92 -2.94 -17.06
CA ARG A 971 14.29 -3.87 -18.01
C ARG A 971 15.34 -4.45 -18.94
N GLU A 972 15.67 -5.73 -18.78
CA GLU A 972 16.17 -6.55 -19.88
C GLU A 972 15.17 -7.67 -20.23
N PRO A 973 14.90 -7.92 -21.53
CA PRO A 973 14.06 -9.02 -21.96
C PRO A 973 14.85 -10.32 -21.96
N VAL A 974 14.66 -11.18 -20.95
CA VAL A 974 15.13 -12.58 -21.01
C VAL A 974 14.16 -13.39 -21.89
N PRO A 975 14.59 -14.00 -23.00
CA PRO A 975 13.73 -14.88 -23.79
C PRO A 975 13.68 -16.28 -23.15
N GLY A 976 12.51 -16.68 -22.66
CA GLY A 976 12.07 -18.08 -22.55
C GLY A 976 12.73 -18.95 -21.48
N GLY A 977 11.98 -19.29 -20.44
CA GLY A 977 12.28 -20.40 -19.53
C GLY A 977 11.17 -20.60 -18.51
N GLU A 978 10.52 -21.76 -18.53
CA GLU A 978 9.48 -22.17 -17.58
C GLU A 978 10.04 -22.32 -16.16
N ALA A 979 9.31 -21.83 -15.15
CA ALA A 979 9.65 -21.98 -13.74
C ALA A 979 9.31 -23.40 -13.24
N GLN A 980 10.31 -24.13 -12.77
CA GLN A 980 10.15 -25.31 -11.90
C GLN A 980 10.64 -24.99 -10.48
N ALA A 981 9.92 -25.51 -9.49
CA ALA A 981 10.17 -25.35 -8.05
C ALA A 981 11.56 -25.86 -7.60
N PRO A 982 12.11 -25.35 -6.47
CA PRO A 982 13.47 -25.68 -6.04
C PRO A 982 13.52 -27.01 -5.26
N PRO A 983 14.56 -27.85 -5.46
CA PRO A 983 14.96 -28.86 -4.49
C PRO A 983 16.15 -28.41 -3.62
N GLU A 984 16.20 -28.99 -2.42
CA GLU A 984 17.08 -28.70 -1.29
C GLU A 984 18.60 -28.80 -1.56
N ALA A 985 19.35 -28.06 -0.74
CA ALA A 985 20.80 -27.89 -0.80
C ALA A 985 21.61 -29.14 -0.39
N LYS A 986 22.65 -29.46 -1.19
CA LYS A 986 23.93 -30.03 -0.70
C LYS A 986 25.11 -29.49 -1.50
N ALA A 987 26.16 -29.09 -0.79
CA ALA A 987 27.35 -28.41 -1.30
C ALA A 987 28.40 -29.35 -1.95
N GLY A 988 29.09 -28.85 -3.00
CA GLY A 988 30.54 -29.04 -3.17
C GLY A 988 31.12 -29.73 -4.43
N LYS A 989 31.42 -28.92 -5.48
CA LYS A 989 32.58 -28.92 -6.45
C LYS A 989 32.78 -30.09 -7.45
N PRO A 990 33.61 -29.97 -8.51
CA PRO A 990 33.73 -28.97 -9.60
C PRO A 990 33.61 -29.62 -11.03
N GLN A 991 33.60 -28.79 -12.10
CA GLN A 991 33.29 -29.10 -13.52
C GLN A 991 33.99 -30.31 -14.18
N PRO A 992 33.35 -30.94 -15.21
CA PRO A 992 34.08 -31.12 -16.47
C PRO A 992 33.25 -31.06 -17.78
N ILE A 993 33.88 -30.41 -18.77
CA ILE A 993 34.08 -30.87 -20.17
C ILE A 993 32.84 -31.02 -21.08
N HIS A 994 32.82 -30.19 -22.12
CA HIS A 994 31.94 -30.30 -23.29
C HIS A 994 32.04 -31.69 -23.93
N VAL A 995 30.93 -32.42 -23.98
CA VAL A 995 30.81 -33.67 -24.75
C VAL A 995 29.85 -33.39 -25.92
N GLY A 996 30.36 -33.53 -27.14
CA GLY A 996 29.59 -33.37 -28.38
C GLY A 996 28.42 -34.34 -28.53
N GLU A 997 27.58 -34.08 -29.54
CA GLU A 997 26.28 -34.73 -29.76
C GLU A 997 26.31 -36.26 -29.63
N LYS A 998 25.41 -36.80 -28.80
CA LYS A 998 25.23 -38.24 -28.61
C LYS A 998 24.54 -38.85 -29.84
N ILE A 999 25.20 -39.80 -30.48
CA ILE A 999 24.67 -40.59 -31.59
C ILE A 999 23.49 -41.45 -31.10
N GLY A 1000 22.35 -41.34 -31.76
CA GLY A 1000 21.12 -42.03 -31.41
C GLY A 1000 21.19 -43.54 -31.65
N ARG A 1001 20.43 -44.31 -30.87
CA ARG A 1001 20.42 -45.80 -30.92
C ARG A 1001 20.17 -46.39 -32.31
N ASN A 1002 19.44 -45.68 -33.17
CA ASN A 1002 19.10 -46.13 -34.52
C ASN A 1002 19.97 -45.49 -35.62
N ASP A 1003 20.90 -44.61 -35.27
CA ASP A 1003 21.78 -43.94 -36.23
C ASP A 1003 22.89 -44.87 -36.71
N PRO A 1004 23.50 -44.59 -37.88
CA PRO A 1004 24.64 -45.33 -38.38
C PRO A 1004 25.78 -45.34 -37.36
N CYS A 1005 26.36 -46.50 -37.12
CA CYS A 1005 27.45 -46.61 -36.16
C CYS A 1005 28.71 -45.92 -36.72
N PRO A 1006 29.35 -45.00 -35.97
CA PRO A 1006 30.47 -44.18 -36.46
C PRO A 1006 31.73 -44.99 -36.79
N CYS A 1007 31.81 -46.26 -36.38
CA CYS A 1007 32.91 -47.18 -36.74
C CYS A 1007 32.95 -47.58 -38.23
N GLY A 1008 32.02 -47.11 -39.06
CA GLY A 1008 31.98 -47.41 -40.50
C GLY A 1008 31.51 -48.83 -40.84
N SER A 1009 30.98 -49.58 -39.87
CA SER A 1009 30.54 -50.98 -40.08
C SER A 1009 29.27 -51.14 -40.91
N GLY A 1010 28.61 -50.05 -41.31
CA GLY A 1010 27.34 -50.05 -42.05
C GLY A 1010 26.11 -50.47 -41.24
N LYS A 1011 26.26 -50.79 -39.94
CA LYS A 1011 25.15 -51.20 -39.05
C LYS A 1011 24.68 -50.05 -38.16
N LYS A 1012 23.42 -50.10 -37.68
CA LYS A 1012 22.89 -49.15 -36.67
C LYS A 1012 23.60 -49.29 -35.34
N TYR A 1013 23.78 -48.18 -34.59
CA TYR A 1013 24.55 -48.13 -33.35
C TYR A 1013 24.17 -49.24 -32.35
N LYS A 1014 22.87 -49.43 -32.08
CA LYS A 1014 22.37 -50.49 -31.16
C LYS A 1014 22.71 -51.94 -31.55
N GLN A 1015 23.08 -52.21 -32.81
CA GLN A 1015 23.44 -53.55 -33.28
C GLN A 1015 24.95 -53.74 -33.43
N CYS A 1016 25.73 -52.70 -33.13
CA CYS A 1016 27.19 -52.73 -33.18
C CYS A 1016 27.75 -52.33 -31.81
N HIS A 1017 28.09 -51.06 -31.61
CA HIS A 1017 28.72 -50.55 -30.38
C HIS A 1017 27.71 -50.18 -29.28
N GLY A 1018 26.41 -50.26 -29.55
CA GLY A 1018 25.35 -50.05 -28.57
C GLY A 1018 24.67 -51.35 -28.08
N ARG A 1019 25.37 -52.49 -28.17
CA ARG A 1019 24.98 -53.75 -27.53
C ARG A 1019 25.33 -53.76 -26.05
#